data_AF-A0A671QXF4-F1
#
_entry.id   AF-A0A671QXF4-F1
#
_cell.length_a   1.000
_cell.length_b   1.000
_cell.length_c   1.000
_cell.angle_alpha   90.00
_cell.angle_beta   90.00
_cell.angle_gamma   90.00
#
_symmetry.space_group_name_H-M   'P 1'
#
loop_
_entity.id
_entity.type
_entity.pdbx_description
1 polymer ?
#
loop_
_entity_poly.entity_id
_entity_poly.type
_entity_poly.pdbx_seq_one_letter_code
_entity_poly.pdbx_strand_id
1 'polypeptide(L)'
;SKSKILPNRRFCIPYKQLTVGVPKEIFQNERRVAISPAGVEALIKQGFNVVVESGAGESAKFSDDMYTKAGAAIKDANDVFASDVLLKVRAPMLNSALGVHEADLMSEGATLVSFIYPAQNPELMDCLSQRKATVLAMDQVPRVTIAQGYDALSSMANIAGYKAVVLAANNFGRFFTGQITAAGKVPPAKVCLLPLGGSVALVWSFSSRAAALEQFKSLGAEPLEVDVKESGDGHGGYAKEMSKEFIEAEMKLFAKQCLDVDIIITTALIPGLAIAKKIQISDLPQLVAAFHSLVGLAAVLTCVAEYMVEYPHFATDPAANLTKIVAYLGTYIGGVTFSGSLVAYGKLQGLLNSAPLMLPGRHALNATLMAASVGGMIPYMLDPSYTTGLTCLGSVSALSAVMGVTLTAAIGGADMPVVITVLNSYSGWALCAEGFLLNNNLLTIVGALIGSSGAILSYIMCVAMNRSLANVILGGYGTSSTGTGKPMEITGTHTEVNVDQSVEMIKEAQNIIIVPGYGLCAAKAQYPIADLVKLLTELGKKVRFGIHPVAGRMPGQLNVLLAEAGVPYDVVLEMDEINHDFPETDLVLVIGANDTVNSAAQEDPNSIIDGMPVLEVWKSKQVIVMKRSLGVGYAAVDNPIFYKPNTSMLLGDAKKTCDALSAKVREG
;
A
#
# COMPACT_ATOMS: atom_id res chain seq x y z
N SER A 1 -54.69 37.98 20.29
CA SER A 1 -53.90 37.72 19.07
C SER A 1 -52.47 37.40 19.46
N LYS A 2 -52.10 36.11 19.43
CA LYS A 2 -50.72 35.56 19.31
C LYS A 2 -50.84 34.04 19.36
N SER A 3 -51.27 33.46 18.24
CA SER A 3 -51.17 32.02 18.00
C SER A 3 -49.70 31.65 17.88
N LYS A 4 -49.15 30.94 18.87
CA LYS A 4 -47.92 30.18 18.68
C LYS A 4 -48.28 28.91 17.91
N ILE A 5 -47.88 28.89 16.66
CA ILE A 5 -47.86 27.71 15.79
C ILE A 5 -47.02 26.64 16.49
N LEU A 6 -47.67 25.56 16.93
CA LEU A 6 -46.98 24.32 17.31
C LEU A 6 -46.53 23.65 16.00
N PRO A 7 -45.24 23.35 15.81
CA PRO A 7 -44.80 22.63 14.63
C PRO A 7 -45.35 21.19 14.70
N ASN A 8 -45.86 20.72 13.55
CA ASN A 8 -46.43 19.41 13.27
C ASN A 8 -45.93 18.26 14.18
N ARG A 9 -46.87 17.62 14.91
CA ARG A 9 -46.66 16.28 15.47
C ARG A 9 -46.31 15.34 14.30
N ARG A 10 -45.05 14.95 14.16
CA ARG A 10 -44.67 13.81 13.31
C ARG A 10 -45.39 12.58 13.87
N PHE A 11 -46.18 11.89 13.04
CA PHE A 11 -46.72 10.58 13.38
C PHE A 11 -45.54 9.62 13.52
N CYS A 12 -45.25 9.15 14.74
CA CYS A 12 -44.27 8.09 14.95
C CYS A 12 -44.93 6.73 14.67
N ILE A 13 -44.24 5.85 13.95
CA ILE A 13 -44.69 4.47 13.72
C ILE A 13 -44.54 3.69 15.04
N PRO A 14 -45.58 2.98 15.53
CA PRO A 14 -45.48 2.15 16.74
C PRO A 14 -44.45 1.02 16.59
N TYR A 15 -43.71 0.70 17.66
CA TYR A 15 -42.67 -0.34 17.63
C TYR A 15 -43.15 -1.71 17.10
N LYS A 16 -44.40 -2.09 17.42
CA LYS A 16 -44.97 -3.37 16.98
C LYS A 16 -45.14 -3.50 15.46
N GLN A 17 -45.09 -2.37 14.74
CA GLN A 17 -45.17 -2.31 13.28
C GLN A 17 -43.79 -2.28 12.63
N LEU A 18 -42.70 -2.18 13.42
CA LEU A 18 -41.34 -2.13 12.94
C LEU A 18 -40.63 -3.47 13.15
N THR A 19 -39.84 -3.86 12.15
CA THR A 19 -39.02 -5.07 12.16
C THR A 19 -37.54 -4.70 12.13
N VAL A 20 -36.78 -5.28 13.04
CA VAL A 20 -35.31 -5.17 13.11
C VAL A 20 -34.70 -6.43 12.50
N GLY A 21 -33.92 -6.26 11.44
CA GLY A 21 -33.20 -7.32 10.75
C GLY A 21 -31.72 -7.38 11.14
N VAL A 22 -31.22 -8.60 11.35
CA VAL A 22 -29.82 -8.87 11.71
C VAL A 22 -29.24 -9.84 10.66
N PRO A 23 -28.66 -9.31 9.56
CA PRO A 23 -28.06 -10.14 8.53
C PRO A 23 -26.72 -10.73 9.00
N LYS A 24 -26.32 -11.82 8.35
CA LYS A 24 -25.00 -12.42 8.52
C LYS A 24 -23.94 -11.55 7.85
N GLU A 25 -22.77 -11.45 8.46
CA GLU A 25 -21.65 -10.73 7.84
C GLU A 25 -20.96 -11.61 6.79
N ILE A 26 -20.81 -11.07 5.58
CA ILE A 26 -20.17 -11.75 4.44
C ILE A 26 -18.70 -11.36 4.26
N PHE A 27 -18.21 -10.39 5.02
CA PHE A 27 -16.80 -10.00 4.96
C PHE A 27 -15.90 -11.13 5.45
N GLN A 28 -14.81 -11.38 4.72
CA GLN A 28 -13.93 -12.50 4.98
C GLN A 28 -13.44 -12.51 6.44
N ASN A 29 -13.61 -13.64 7.12
CA ASN A 29 -13.22 -13.87 8.52
C ASN A 29 -13.88 -12.96 9.57
N GLU A 30 -14.95 -12.23 9.24
CA GLU A 30 -15.75 -11.56 10.26
C GLU A 30 -16.45 -12.61 11.13
N ARG A 31 -16.35 -12.45 12.46
CA ARG A 31 -16.88 -13.42 13.43
C ARG A 31 -17.89 -12.82 14.38
N ARG A 32 -18.02 -11.49 14.40
CA ARG A 32 -18.97 -10.79 15.26
C ARG A 32 -20.35 -10.78 14.60
N VAL A 33 -21.36 -10.53 15.42
CA VAL A 33 -22.76 -10.34 15.01
C VAL A 33 -23.26 -9.03 15.62
N ALA A 34 -24.17 -8.34 14.93
CA ALA A 34 -24.60 -7.00 15.34
C ALA A 34 -25.39 -6.99 16.66
N ILE A 35 -26.05 -8.10 17.01
CA ILE A 35 -26.79 -8.22 18.26
C ILE A 35 -26.67 -9.63 18.86
N SER A 36 -26.51 -9.70 20.17
CA SER A 36 -26.56 -10.94 20.93
C SER A 36 -28.01 -11.30 21.31
N PRO A 37 -28.29 -12.55 21.72
CA PRO A 37 -29.62 -12.93 22.21
C PRO A 37 -30.15 -12.03 23.34
N ALA A 38 -29.29 -11.56 24.24
CA ALA A 38 -29.68 -10.60 25.29
C ALA A 38 -30.14 -9.24 24.72
N GLY A 39 -29.51 -8.78 23.63
CA GLY A 39 -29.95 -7.57 22.93
C GLY A 39 -31.30 -7.76 22.22
N VAL A 40 -31.54 -8.97 21.69
CA VAL A 40 -32.84 -9.34 21.10
C VAL A 40 -33.96 -9.28 22.14
N GLU A 41 -33.75 -9.86 23.33
CA GLU A 41 -34.72 -9.80 24.44
C GLU A 41 -35.07 -8.35 24.80
N ALA A 42 -34.07 -7.45 24.82
CA ALA A 42 -34.26 -6.04 25.11
C ALA A 42 -35.13 -5.33 24.05
N LEU A 43 -34.88 -5.58 22.76
CA LEU A 43 -35.67 -4.99 21.66
C LEU A 43 -37.12 -5.52 21.63
N ILE A 44 -37.30 -6.81 21.89
CA ILE A 44 -38.63 -7.43 21.97
C ILE A 44 -39.41 -6.87 23.15
N LYS A 45 -38.76 -6.70 24.31
CA LYS A 45 -39.35 -6.05 25.49
C LYS A 45 -39.77 -4.61 25.21
N GLN A 46 -39.03 -3.88 24.38
CA GLN A 46 -39.39 -2.54 23.93
C GLN A 46 -40.56 -2.54 22.94
N GLY A 47 -40.77 -3.66 22.23
CA GLY A 47 -41.94 -3.92 21.39
C GLY A 47 -41.64 -4.07 19.90
N PHE A 48 -40.38 -4.19 19.50
CA PHE A 48 -39.98 -4.48 18.12
C PHE A 48 -40.17 -5.95 17.77
N ASN A 49 -40.39 -6.22 16.48
CA ASN A 49 -40.19 -7.57 15.94
C ASN A 49 -38.71 -7.71 15.53
N VAL A 50 -38.09 -8.86 15.80
CA VAL A 50 -36.68 -9.09 15.44
C VAL A 50 -36.58 -10.31 14.54
N VAL A 51 -35.91 -10.16 13.40
CA VAL A 51 -35.58 -11.26 12.48
C VAL A 51 -34.07 -11.37 12.35
N VAL A 52 -33.56 -12.60 12.39
CA VAL A 52 -32.13 -12.90 12.32
C VAL A 52 -31.88 -13.85 11.17
N GLU A 53 -30.87 -13.58 10.36
CA GLU A 53 -30.49 -14.47 9.26
C GLU A 53 -29.94 -15.77 9.82
N SER A 54 -30.33 -16.91 9.24
CA SER A 54 -29.84 -18.21 9.70
C SER A 54 -28.31 -18.29 9.69
N GLY A 55 -27.74 -18.73 10.82
CA GLY A 55 -26.29 -18.86 10.99
C GLY A 55 -25.55 -17.53 11.18
N ALA A 56 -26.23 -16.39 11.39
CA ALA A 56 -25.59 -15.09 11.60
C ALA A 56 -24.69 -15.05 12.85
N GLY A 57 -25.09 -15.77 13.92
CA GLY A 57 -24.37 -15.77 15.20
C GLY A 57 -23.35 -16.89 15.41
N GLU A 58 -23.25 -17.87 14.50
CA GLU A 58 -22.47 -19.10 14.73
C GLU A 58 -21.00 -18.84 15.04
N SER A 59 -20.37 -17.94 14.26
CA SER A 59 -18.98 -17.52 14.46
C SER A 59 -18.76 -16.79 15.79
N ALA A 60 -19.80 -16.12 16.30
CA ALA A 60 -19.83 -15.45 17.60
C ALA A 60 -20.23 -16.39 18.75
N LYS A 61 -20.44 -17.69 18.46
CA LYS A 61 -20.89 -18.72 19.40
C LYS A 61 -22.32 -18.52 19.92
N PHE A 62 -23.19 -17.90 19.12
CA PHE A 62 -24.63 -17.87 19.35
C PHE A 62 -25.35 -18.71 18.30
N SER A 63 -26.03 -19.79 18.72
CA SER A 63 -26.81 -20.61 17.79
C SER A 63 -28.17 -19.98 17.48
N ASP A 64 -28.76 -20.35 16.35
CA ASP A 64 -30.11 -19.93 15.93
C ASP A 64 -31.18 -20.25 17.00
N ASP A 65 -31.01 -21.36 17.73
CA ASP A 65 -31.87 -21.72 18.87
C ASP A 65 -31.84 -20.68 20.00
N MET A 66 -30.69 -20.05 20.25
CA MET A 66 -30.57 -19.01 21.28
C MET A 66 -31.35 -17.75 20.88
N TYR A 67 -31.32 -17.38 19.59
CA TYR A 67 -32.11 -16.28 19.06
C TYR A 67 -33.61 -16.58 19.08
N THR A 68 -34.00 -17.81 18.73
CA THR A 68 -35.39 -18.25 18.79
C THR A 68 -35.93 -18.20 20.23
N LYS A 69 -35.13 -18.66 21.21
CA LYS A 69 -35.50 -18.57 22.65
C LYS A 69 -35.60 -17.14 23.15
N ALA A 70 -34.77 -16.23 22.63
CA ALA A 70 -34.85 -14.80 22.90
C ALA A 70 -36.10 -14.13 22.28
N GLY A 71 -36.78 -14.82 21.35
CA GLY A 71 -38.03 -14.41 20.73
C GLY A 71 -37.89 -13.86 19.30
N ALA A 72 -36.70 -13.93 18.69
CA ALA A 72 -36.52 -13.58 17.29
C ALA A 72 -36.99 -14.70 16.35
N ALA A 73 -37.36 -14.34 15.13
CA ALA A 73 -37.61 -15.31 14.06
C ALA A 73 -36.37 -15.48 13.19
N ILE A 74 -36.05 -16.72 12.84
CA ILE A 74 -34.93 -17.04 11.92
C ILE A 74 -35.44 -17.01 10.48
N LYS A 75 -34.74 -16.30 9.60
CA LYS A 75 -35.13 -16.10 8.19
C LYS A 75 -33.93 -16.20 7.23
N ASP A 76 -34.20 -16.19 5.94
CA ASP A 76 -33.16 -16.06 4.90
C ASP A 76 -32.70 -14.60 4.74
N ALA A 77 -31.61 -14.41 3.98
CA ALA A 77 -31.01 -13.11 3.78
C ALA A 77 -31.97 -12.09 3.16
N ASN A 78 -32.73 -12.46 2.12
CA ASN A 78 -33.62 -11.52 1.43
C ASN A 78 -34.70 -11.00 2.37
N ASP A 79 -35.30 -11.90 3.14
CA ASP A 79 -36.31 -11.55 4.14
C ASP A 79 -35.75 -10.67 5.27
N VAL A 80 -34.50 -10.87 5.67
CA VAL A 80 -33.85 -10.05 6.68
C VAL A 80 -33.55 -8.65 6.14
N PHE A 81 -32.97 -8.54 4.94
CA PHE A 81 -32.66 -7.25 4.30
C PHE A 81 -33.91 -6.41 3.98
N ALA A 82 -35.08 -7.04 3.85
CA ALA A 82 -36.35 -6.34 3.68
C ALA A 82 -36.89 -5.63 4.96
N SER A 83 -36.20 -5.73 6.10
CA SER A 83 -36.63 -5.15 7.38
C SER A 83 -36.59 -3.61 7.41
N ASP A 84 -37.40 -3.00 8.27
CA ASP A 84 -37.46 -1.54 8.44
C ASP A 84 -36.16 -0.95 9.03
N VAL A 85 -35.52 -1.70 9.93
CA VAL A 85 -34.25 -1.34 10.57
C VAL A 85 -33.26 -2.50 10.41
N LEU A 86 -32.08 -2.23 9.86
CA LEU A 86 -31.00 -3.19 9.72
C LEU A 86 -29.86 -2.87 10.68
N LEU A 87 -29.45 -3.89 11.44
CA LEU A 87 -28.29 -3.82 12.32
C LEU A 87 -27.16 -4.64 11.70
N LYS A 88 -26.09 -3.96 11.28
CA LYS A 88 -24.85 -4.59 10.83
C LYS A 88 -23.68 -4.16 11.70
N VAL A 89 -22.66 -5.00 11.73
CA VAL A 89 -21.36 -4.65 12.32
C VAL A 89 -20.58 -3.81 11.31
N ARG A 90 -20.52 -4.23 10.05
CA ARG A 90 -19.75 -3.57 8.98
C ARG A 90 -20.65 -3.04 7.87
N ALA A 91 -20.11 -2.09 7.13
CA ALA A 91 -20.76 -1.49 5.97
C ALA A 91 -21.25 -2.56 4.96
N PRO A 92 -22.43 -2.36 4.32
CA PRO A 92 -22.90 -3.21 3.24
C PRO A 92 -21.88 -3.31 2.11
N MET A 93 -21.76 -4.50 1.51
CA MET A 93 -20.83 -4.76 0.41
C MET A 93 -21.43 -5.63 -0.70
N LEU A 94 -20.67 -5.86 -1.77
CA LEU A 94 -21.08 -6.79 -2.84
C LEU A 94 -21.16 -8.22 -2.29
N ASN A 95 -22.34 -8.82 -2.36
CA ASN A 95 -22.53 -10.22 -1.99
C ASN A 95 -22.24 -11.11 -3.20
N SER A 96 -21.03 -11.69 -3.23
CA SER A 96 -20.61 -12.58 -4.32
C SER A 96 -21.47 -13.83 -4.45
N ALA A 97 -22.12 -14.30 -3.38
CA ALA A 97 -22.99 -15.47 -3.43
C ALA A 97 -24.35 -15.17 -4.10
N LEU A 98 -24.85 -13.94 -3.95
CA LEU A 98 -26.12 -13.50 -4.54
C LEU A 98 -25.94 -12.70 -5.84
N GLY A 99 -24.70 -12.28 -6.16
CA GLY A 99 -24.39 -11.48 -7.34
C GLY A 99 -24.92 -10.03 -7.29
N VAL A 100 -25.33 -9.56 -6.11
CA VAL A 100 -25.95 -8.24 -5.91
C VAL A 100 -25.33 -7.53 -4.72
N HIS A 101 -25.35 -6.20 -4.73
CA HIS A 101 -24.86 -5.42 -3.60
C HIS A 101 -25.86 -5.50 -2.43
N GLU A 102 -25.40 -5.67 -1.19
CA GLU A 102 -26.29 -5.78 -0.01
C GLU A 102 -27.20 -4.54 0.14
N ALA A 103 -26.71 -3.35 -0.27
CA ALA A 103 -27.53 -2.14 -0.29
C ALA A 103 -28.73 -2.25 -1.24
N ASP A 104 -28.65 -3.06 -2.29
CA ASP A 104 -29.74 -3.25 -3.25
C ASP A 104 -30.86 -4.15 -2.73
N LEU A 105 -30.55 -4.98 -1.74
CA LEU A 105 -31.51 -5.84 -1.05
C LEU A 105 -32.32 -5.08 0.00
N MET A 106 -31.88 -3.88 0.38
CA MET A 106 -32.55 -3.07 1.38
C MET A 106 -33.87 -2.51 0.86
N SER A 107 -34.90 -2.56 1.70
CA SER A 107 -36.16 -1.85 1.47
C SER A 107 -35.92 -0.34 1.30
N GLU A 108 -36.63 0.30 0.37
CA GLU A 108 -36.56 1.74 0.18
C GLU A 108 -36.98 2.48 1.46
N GLY A 109 -36.18 3.43 1.91
CA GLY A 109 -36.44 4.17 3.16
C GLY A 109 -36.04 3.45 4.45
N ALA A 110 -35.45 2.25 4.37
CA ALA A 110 -35.00 1.51 5.56
C ALA A 110 -33.93 2.26 6.36
N THR A 111 -33.85 1.96 7.66
CA THR A 111 -32.82 2.52 8.54
C THR A 111 -31.66 1.55 8.70
N LEU A 112 -30.43 1.97 8.42
CA LEU A 112 -29.22 1.16 8.63
C LEU A 112 -28.42 1.68 9.81
N VAL A 113 -28.05 0.79 10.73
CA VAL A 113 -27.12 1.06 11.84
C VAL A 113 -25.88 0.20 11.66
N SER A 114 -24.73 0.81 11.43
CA SER A 114 -23.47 0.11 11.16
C SER A 114 -22.26 1.04 11.34
N PHE A 115 -21.05 0.48 11.37
CA PHE A 115 -19.86 1.25 10.96
C PHE A 115 -19.93 1.53 9.46
N ILE A 116 -19.76 2.79 9.07
CA ILE A 116 -19.91 3.25 7.67
C ILE A 116 -18.63 3.91 7.16
N TYR A 117 -17.94 4.69 8.01
CA TYR A 117 -16.79 5.52 7.59
C TYR A 117 -17.11 6.37 6.34
N PRO A 118 -18.07 7.30 6.42
CA PRO A 118 -18.60 7.99 5.24
C PRO A 118 -17.56 8.74 4.41
N ALA A 119 -16.53 9.28 5.07
CA ALA A 119 -15.44 10.00 4.40
C ALA A 119 -14.56 9.10 3.53
N GLN A 120 -14.58 7.79 3.75
CA GLN A 120 -13.78 6.80 3.02
C GLN A 120 -14.60 6.04 1.97
N ASN A 121 -15.94 6.05 2.08
CA ASN A 121 -16.82 5.21 1.27
C ASN A 121 -17.89 6.06 0.54
N PRO A 122 -17.50 6.98 -0.36
CA PRO A 122 -18.46 7.84 -1.06
C PRO A 122 -19.43 7.05 -1.96
N GLU A 123 -18.95 6.01 -2.65
CA GLU A 123 -19.79 5.17 -3.52
C GLU A 123 -20.89 4.43 -2.75
N LEU A 124 -20.58 3.95 -1.55
CA LEU A 124 -21.57 3.33 -0.67
C LEU A 124 -22.62 4.36 -0.21
N MET A 125 -22.20 5.59 0.09
CA MET A 125 -23.13 6.66 0.45
C MET A 125 -24.06 7.00 -0.71
N ASP A 126 -23.56 6.97 -1.95
CA ASP A 126 -24.39 7.16 -3.15
C ASP A 126 -25.41 6.02 -3.31
N CYS A 127 -24.99 4.75 -3.13
CA CYS A 127 -25.89 3.59 -3.18
C CYS A 127 -27.00 3.68 -2.12
N LEU A 128 -26.64 4.01 -0.88
CA LEU A 128 -27.59 4.15 0.22
C LEU A 128 -28.53 5.36 0.01
N SER A 129 -28.03 6.43 -0.60
CA SER A 129 -28.81 7.62 -0.99
C SER A 129 -29.84 7.28 -2.07
N GLN A 130 -29.47 6.49 -3.09
CA GLN A 130 -30.39 6.02 -4.13
C GLN A 130 -31.54 5.17 -3.54
N ARG A 131 -31.27 4.42 -2.47
CA ARG A 131 -32.28 3.65 -1.71
C ARG A 131 -33.08 4.50 -0.73
N LYS A 132 -32.82 5.81 -0.66
CA LYS A 132 -33.42 6.75 0.30
C LYS A 132 -33.27 6.27 1.75
N ALA A 133 -32.22 5.51 2.05
CA ALA A 133 -32.01 4.91 3.36
C ALA A 133 -31.65 5.98 4.41
N THR A 134 -32.10 5.79 5.65
CA THR A 134 -31.63 6.57 6.79
C THR A 134 -30.45 5.86 7.45
N VAL A 135 -29.27 6.45 7.46
CA VAL A 135 -28.05 5.77 7.90
C VAL A 135 -27.53 6.37 9.22
N LEU A 136 -27.40 5.54 10.25
CA LEU A 136 -26.78 5.86 11.53
C LEU A 136 -25.39 5.23 11.58
N ALA A 137 -24.36 6.06 11.40
CA ALA A 137 -22.98 5.63 11.40
C ALA A 137 -22.41 5.55 12.84
N MET A 138 -22.11 4.33 13.29
CA MET A 138 -21.58 4.07 14.64
C MET A 138 -20.16 4.63 14.84
N ASP A 139 -19.39 4.86 13.77
CA ASP A 139 -18.09 5.53 13.81
C ASP A 139 -18.19 7.05 14.01
N GLN A 140 -19.35 7.65 13.72
CA GLN A 140 -19.57 9.10 13.82
C GLN A 140 -20.23 9.52 15.14
N VAL A 141 -20.38 8.59 16.10
CA VAL A 141 -20.91 8.92 17.43
C VAL A 141 -19.95 9.93 18.10
N PRO A 142 -20.43 11.14 18.48
CA PRO A 142 -19.58 12.13 19.11
C PRO A 142 -19.16 11.65 20.50
N ARG A 143 -17.88 11.83 20.84
CA ARG A 143 -17.32 11.45 22.15
C ARG A 143 -17.65 12.49 23.21
N VAL A 144 -18.90 12.48 23.66
CA VAL A 144 -19.43 13.33 24.74
C VAL A 144 -19.92 12.46 25.90
N THR A 145 -19.95 13.00 27.12
CA THR A 145 -20.26 12.24 28.35
C THR A 145 -21.58 11.45 28.26
N ILE A 146 -22.63 12.06 27.69
CA ILE A 146 -23.95 11.40 27.56
C ILE A 146 -23.98 10.26 26.54
N ALA A 147 -22.98 10.17 25.66
CA ALA A 147 -22.91 9.19 24.58
C ALA A 147 -21.95 8.03 24.84
N GLN A 148 -21.23 8.04 25.97
CA GLN A 148 -20.22 7.03 26.30
C GLN A 148 -20.80 5.61 26.38
N GLY A 149 -22.06 5.47 26.85
CA GLY A 149 -22.71 4.17 27.00
C GLY A 149 -22.99 3.42 25.69
N TYR A 150 -22.86 4.09 24.54
CA TYR A 150 -23.10 3.52 23.22
C TYR A 150 -22.00 3.85 22.20
N ASP A 151 -20.80 4.21 22.66
CA ASP A 151 -19.62 4.40 21.81
C ASP A 151 -19.02 3.04 21.42
N ALA A 152 -19.29 2.62 20.17
CA ALA A 152 -18.82 1.37 19.63
C ALA A 152 -17.30 1.36 19.37
N LEU A 153 -16.69 2.50 19.03
CA LEU A 153 -15.23 2.58 18.83
C LEU A 153 -14.48 2.37 20.14
N SER A 154 -14.96 2.98 21.23
CA SER A 154 -14.39 2.77 22.57
C SER A 154 -14.52 1.32 23.03
N SER A 155 -15.66 0.68 22.75
CA SER A 155 -15.87 -0.74 23.06
C SER A 155 -14.89 -1.65 22.30
N MET A 156 -14.70 -1.40 20.99
CA MET A 156 -13.77 -2.17 20.17
C MET A 156 -12.31 -1.93 20.54
N ALA A 157 -11.94 -0.69 20.90
CA ALA A 157 -10.60 -0.37 21.38
C ALA A 157 -10.27 -1.09 22.69
N ASN A 158 -11.23 -1.19 23.61
CA ASN A 158 -11.06 -1.94 24.86
C ASN A 158 -10.83 -3.43 24.60
N ILE A 159 -11.67 -4.06 23.75
CA ILE A 159 -11.51 -5.46 23.37
C ILE A 159 -10.15 -5.70 22.69
N ALA A 160 -9.74 -4.80 21.78
CA ALA A 160 -8.46 -4.89 21.09
C ALA A 160 -7.28 -4.79 22.06
N GLY A 161 -7.32 -3.85 23.01
CA GLY A 161 -6.31 -3.70 24.06
C GLY A 161 -6.21 -4.96 24.93
N TYR A 162 -7.34 -5.48 25.40
CA TYR A 162 -7.37 -6.74 26.17
C TYR A 162 -6.82 -7.92 25.36
N LYS A 163 -7.25 -8.07 24.09
CA LYS A 163 -6.81 -9.17 23.24
C LYS A 163 -5.32 -9.07 22.93
N ALA A 164 -4.76 -7.87 22.75
CA ALA A 164 -3.33 -7.65 22.57
C ALA A 164 -2.53 -8.18 23.76
N VAL A 165 -2.98 -7.92 24.99
CA VAL A 165 -2.35 -8.46 26.21
C VAL A 165 -2.42 -9.99 26.26
N VAL A 166 -3.58 -10.59 25.95
CA VAL A 166 -3.74 -12.05 25.94
C VAL A 166 -2.86 -12.70 24.86
N LEU A 167 -2.78 -12.09 23.67
CA LEU A 167 -1.89 -12.55 22.61
C LEU A 167 -0.44 -12.41 23.02
N ALA A 168 -0.04 -11.30 23.63
CA ALA A 168 1.30 -11.13 24.17
C ALA A 168 1.62 -12.21 25.20
N ALA A 169 0.72 -12.50 26.13
CA ALA A 169 0.90 -13.57 27.11
C ALA A 169 1.01 -14.97 26.49
N ASN A 170 0.27 -15.23 25.42
CA ASN A 170 0.33 -16.52 24.73
C ASN A 170 1.64 -16.72 23.94
N ASN A 171 2.24 -15.64 23.44
CA ASN A 171 3.46 -15.69 22.64
C ASN A 171 4.73 -15.45 23.47
N PHE A 172 4.62 -14.85 24.66
CA PHE A 172 5.75 -14.56 25.52
C PHE A 172 6.07 -15.75 26.43
N GLY A 173 7.26 -16.34 26.25
CA GLY A 173 7.68 -17.58 26.91
C GLY A 173 8.03 -17.51 28.40
N ARG A 174 7.76 -16.38 29.09
CA ARG A 174 7.99 -16.23 30.54
C ARG A 174 6.70 -15.84 31.26
N PHE A 175 6.69 -16.04 32.57
CA PHE A 175 5.57 -15.59 33.40
C PHE A 175 5.44 -14.06 33.36
N PHE A 176 4.20 -13.59 33.17
CA PHE A 176 3.87 -12.18 33.39
C PHE A 176 4.02 -11.81 34.87
N THR A 177 3.59 -12.72 35.75
CA THR A 177 3.68 -12.53 37.19
C THR A 177 5.03 -13.01 37.72
N GLY A 178 5.68 -12.17 38.52
CA GLY A 178 6.87 -12.57 39.26
C GLY A 178 6.49 -13.52 40.40
N GLN A 179 7.29 -14.54 40.62
CA GLN A 179 7.04 -15.55 41.65
C GLN A 179 8.34 -15.89 42.39
N ILE A 180 8.22 -16.16 43.69
CA ILE A 180 9.32 -16.70 44.50
C ILE A 180 8.93 -18.13 44.84
N THR A 181 9.74 -19.08 44.38
CA THR A 181 9.55 -20.50 44.65
C THR A 181 10.79 -21.07 45.31
N ALA A 182 10.71 -22.32 45.80
CA ALA A 182 11.89 -23.04 46.29
C ALA A 182 12.99 -23.19 45.22
N ALA A 183 12.63 -23.11 43.93
CA ALA A 183 13.54 -23.20 42.80
C ALA A 183 14.17 -21.84 42.39
N GLY A 184 13.83 -20.75 43.10
CA GLY A 184 14.38 -19.41 42.85
C GLY A 184 13.31 -18.37 42.56
N LYS A 185 13.78 -17.14 42.28
CA LYS A 185 12.95 -15.97 41.99
C LYS A 185 12.85 -15.76 40.48
N VAL A 186 11.63 -15.74 39.97
CA VAL A 186 11.33 -15.32 38.60
C VAL A 186 10.83 -13.87 38.65
N PRO A 187 11.48 -12.91 37.96
CA PRO A 187 11.01 -11.54 37.90
C PRO A 187 9.75 -11.41 37.05
N PRO A 188 8.85 -10.45 37.34
CA PRO A 188 7.68 -10.18 36.50
C PRO A 188 8.10 -9.64 35.13
N ALA A 189 7.23 -9.83 34.13
CA ALA A 189 7.42 -9.26 32.81
C ALA A 189 7.27 -7.73 32.85
N LYS A 190 8.16 -7.02 32.14
CA LYS A 190 8.11 -5.57 31.96
C LYS A 190 7.36 -5.26 30.67
N VAL A 191 6.20 -4.61 30.78
CA VAL A 191 5.37 -4.27 29.62
C VAL A 191 5.26 -2.76 29.46
N CYS A 192 5.47 -2.29 28.23
CA CYS A 192 5.38 -0.89 27.84
C CYS A 192 4.22 -0.64 26.86
N LEU A 193 3.42 0.39 27.17
CA LEU A 193 2.33 0.88 26.31
C LEU A 193 2.71 2.19 25.63
N LEU A 194 2.65 2.22 24.30
CA LEU A 194 2.90 3.41 23.47
C LEU A 194 1.61 3.80 22.70
N PRO A 195 1.36 5.10 22.48
CA PRO A 195 0.27 5.87 23.09
C PRO A 195 -1.16 5.39 22.82
N LEU A 196 -1.98 5.52 23.88
CA LEU A 196 -3.33 4.99 24.06
C LEU A 196 -4.45 6.03 24.00
N GLY A 197 -5.63 5.55 23.62
CA GLY A 197 -6.87 5.76 24.36
C GLY A 197 -7.45 4.41 24.80
N GLY A 198 -7.13 3.95 26.01
CA GLY A 198 -7.62 2.68 26.59
C GLY A 198 -6.96 2.37 27.95
N SER A 199 -7.64 1.62 28.82
CA SER A 199 -7.24 1.37 30.22
C SER A 199 -6.83 -0.09 30.44
N VAL A 200 -5.53 -0.36 30.61
CA VAL A 200 -5.02 -1.67 31.07
C VAL A 200 -3.80 -1.45 31.98
N ALA A 201 -3.73 -2.18 33.09
CA ALA A 201 -2.72 -2.04 34.13
C ALA A 201 -1.39 -2.69 33.70
N LEU A 202 -0.33 -1.88 33.54
CA LEU A 202 1.01 -2.28 33.05
C LEU A 202 2.12 -1.46 33.74
N VAL A 203 3.39 -1.82 33.54
CA VAL A 203 4.53 -1.26 34.31
C VAL A 203 4.95 0.13 33.80
N TRP A 204 5.04 0.36 32.48
CA TRP A 204 5.38 1.66 31.89
C TRP A 204 4.40 2.08 30.79
N SER A 205 4.11 3.38 30.69
CA SER A 205 3.13 3.94 29.75
C SER A 205 3.52 5.31 29.24
N PHE A 206 3.21 5.62 27.98
CA PHE A 206 3.50 6.92 27.38
C PHE A 206 2.25 7.54 26.74
N SER A 207 2.10 8.87 26.86
CA SER A 207 1.11 9.67 26.13
C SER A 207 1.58 11.12 26.00
N SER A 208 1.35 11.73 24.83
CA SER A 208 1.56 13.18 24.63
C SER A 208 0.53 14.06 25.35
N ARG A 209 -0.59 13.46 25.81
CA ARG A 209 -1.64 14.12 26.61
C ARG A 209 -1.43 13.91 28.10
N ALA A 210 -1.41 15.00 28.86
CA ALA A 210 -1.22 14.98 30.32
C ALA A 210 -2.33 14.22 31.07
N ALA A 211 -3.60 14.39 30.67
CA ALA A 211 -4.72 13.71 31.30
C ALA A 211 -4.66 12.17 31.18
N ALA A 212 -4.02 11.64 30.14
CA ALA A 212 -3.84 10.19 30.00
C ALA A 212 -2.70 9.67 30.90
N LEU A 213 -1.65 10.47 31.14
CA LEU A 213 -0.59 10.11 32.09
C LEU A 213 -1.12 9.98 33.52
N GLU A 214 -2.03 10.86 33.94
CA GLU A 214 -2.71 10.73 35.23
C GLU A 214 -3.58 9.46 35.34
N GLN A 215 -4.25 9.09 34.25
CA GLN A 215 -5.02 7.84 34.18
C GLN A 215 -4.12 6.61 34.25
N PHE A 216 -2.96 6.62 33.60
CA PHE A 216 -2.01 5.51 33.71
C PHE A 216 -1.50 5.34 35.13
N LYS A 217 -1.18 6.45 35.80
CA LYS A 217 -0.75 6.44 37.20
C LYS A 217 -1.83 5.89 38.14
N SER A 218 -3.11 6.22 37.90
CA SER A 218 -4.22 5.68 38.70
C SER A 218 -4.46 4.18 38.47
N LEU A 219 -4.09 3.66 37.30
CA LEU A 219 -4.11 2.24 36.97
C LEU A 219 -2.84 1.49 37.42
N GLY A 220 -1.92 2.16 38.12
CA GLY A 220 -0.71 1.57 38.67
C GLY A 220 0.47 1.49 37.69
N ALA A 221 0.40 2.16 36.54
CA ALA A 221 1.50 2.27 35.60
C ALA A 221 2.41 3.46 35.89
N GLU A 222 3.71 3.31 35.61
CA GLU A 222 4.67 4.40 35.68
C GLU A 222 4.63 5.20 34.35
N PRO A 223 4.21 6.48 34.37
CA PRO A 223 4.19 7.32 33.17
C PRO A 223 5.61 7.70 32.76
N LEU A 224 5.90 7.59 31.47
CA LEU A 224 7.15 8.03 30.84
C LEU A 224 7.00 9.48 30.33
N GLU A 225 7.99 10.32 30.62
CA GLU A 225 8.00 11.73 30.22
C GLU A 225 9.15 12.03 29.25
N VAL A 226 8.91 12.91 28.27
CA VAL A 226 9.94 13.44 27.37
C VAL A 226 10.53 14.71 27.99
N ASP A 227 11.83 14.92 27.82
CA ASP A 227 12.52 16.13 28.31
C ASP A 227 12.02 17.44 27.62
N VAL A 228 11.31 17.32 26.49
CA VAL A 228 10.72 18.44 25.74
C VAL A 228 9.29 18.67 26.21
N LYS A 229 9.04 19.82 26.84
CA LYS A 229 7.70 20.20 27.32
C LYS A 229 6.86 20.84 26.20
N GLU A 230 6.05 20.02 25.54
CA GLU A 230 5.03 20.44 24.60
C GLU A 230 3.68 19.81 24.99
N SER A 231 2.59 20.57 25.00
CA SER A 231 1.25 19.99 25.22
C SER A 231 0.81 19.26 23.95
N GLY A 232 0.41 18.00 24.08
CA GLY A 232 -0.21 17.22 22.99
C GLY A 232 -1.73 17.31 22.93
N ASP A 233 -2.37 18.19 23.70
CA ASP A 233 -3.83 18.31 23.71
C ASP A 233 -4.36 18.96 22.41
N GLY A 234 -5.25 18.24 21.73
CA GLY A 234 -6.00 18.69 20.56
C GLY A 234 -7.50 18.88 20.87
N HIS A 235 -8.30 19.14 19.84
CA HIS A 235 -9.74 19.33 20.00
C HIS A 235 -10.47 18.03 20.37
N GLY A 236 -11.49 18.13 21.24
CA GLY A 236 -12.38 17.00 21.57
C GLY A 236 -11.72 15.85 22.33
N GLY A 237 -10.59 16.09 23.01
CA GLY A 237 -9.84 15.05 23.70
C GLY A 237 -8.94 14.21 22.79
N TYR A 238 -8.71 14.61 21.54
CA TYR A 238 -7.73 13.98 20.66
C TYR A 238 -6.33 14.58 20.86
N ALA A 239 -5.30 13.85 20.47
CA ALA A 239 -3.95 14.39 20.43
C ALA A 239 -3.76 15.24 19.16
N LYS A 240 -2.95 16.29 19.22
CA LYS A 240 -2.50 17.04 18.04
C LYS A 240 -1.14 16.54 17.54
N GLU A 241 -0.79 16.91 16.31
CA GLU A 241 0.55 16.66 15.75
C GLU A 241 1.60 17.47 16.56
N MET A 242 2.67 16.79 16.99
CA MET A 242 3.73 17.35 17.83
C MET A 242 4.86 17.93 16.97
N SER A 243 5.69 18.81 17.55
CA SER A 243 6.90 19.32 16.90
C SER A 243 7.90 18.21 16.57
N LYS A 244 8.78 18.46 15.58
CA LYS A 244 9.83 17.50 15.20
C LYS A 244 10.78 17.22 16.37
N GLU A 245 11.09 18.25 17.13
CA GLU A 245 11.94 18.20 18.32
C GLU A 245 11.34 17.32 19.41
N PHE A 246 10.02 17.38 19.60
CA PHE A 246 9.31 16.48 20.50
C PHE A 246 9.34 15.02 20.01
N ILE A 247 9.10 14.79 18.72
CA ILE A 247 9.13 13.44 18.12
C ILE A 247 10.52 12.82 18.22
N GLU A 248 11.59 13.57 17.97
CA GLU A 248 12.96 13.07 18.10
C GLU A 248 13.29 12.68 19.55
N ALA A 249 12.87 13.49 20.52
CA ALA A 249 13.06 13.19 21.93
C ALA A 249 12.18 12.02 22.40
N GLU A 250 10.97 11.89 21.89
CA GLU A 250 10.06 10.75 22.08
C GLU A 250 10.69 9.45 21.53
N MET A 251 11.22 9.47 20.31
CA MET A 251 11.90 8.30 19.72
C MET A 251 13.14 7.90 20.51
N LYS A 252 13.90 8.87 21.04
CA LYS A 252 15.06 8.61 21.91
C LYS A 252 14.64 7.96 23.23
N LEU A 253 13.53 8.42 23.82
CA LEU A 253 12.95 7.82 25.02
C LEU A 253 12.50 6.38 24.77
N PHE A 254 11.81 6.12 23.65
CA PHE A 254 11.38 4.78 23.27
C PHE A 254 12.56 3.86 23.02
N ALA A 255 13.59 4.31 22.29
CA ALA A 255 14.80 3.53 22.06
C ALA A 255 15.49 3.12 23.36
N LYS A 256 15.52 4.01 24.36
CA LYS A 256 16.04 3.69 25.69
C LYS A 256 15.19 2.66 26.42
N GLN A 257 13.86 2.77 26.35
CA GLN A 257 12.95 1.86 27.03
C GLN A 257 12.87 0.48 26.37
N CYS A 258 12.99 0.39 25.04
CA CYS A 258 13.06 -0.86 24.30
C CYS A 258 14.20 -1.80 24.77
N LEU A 259 15.23 -1.26 25.42
CA LEU A 259 16.34 -2.06 25.96
C LEU A 259 15.98 -2.82 27.25
N ASP A 260 14.95 -2.39 27.97
CA ASP A 260 14.61 -2.91 29.30
C ASP A 260 13.22 -3.57 29.37
N VAL A 261 12.40 -3.42 28.33
CA VAL A 261 11.03 -3.96 28.28
C VAL A 261 10.99 -5.33 27.62
N ASP A 262 10.14 -6.21 28.16
CA ASP A 262 9.93 -7.55 27.61
C ASP A 262 8.84 -7.57 26.53
N ILE A 263 7.86 -6.66 26.66
CA ILE A 263 6.68 -6.61 25.79
C ILE A 263 6.34 -5.15 25.47
N ILE A 264 6.12 -4.85 24.19
CA ILE A 264 5.62 -3.55 23.74
C ILE A 264 4.26 -3.74 23.08
N ILE A 265 3.27 -2.98 23.55
CA ILE A 265 1.95 -2.90 22.92
C ILE A 265 1.80 -1.47 22.38
N THR A 266 1.79 -1.34 21.06
CA THR A 266 1.55 -0.07 20.37
C THR A 266 0.09 0.04 19.94
N THR A 267 -0.52 1.18 20.22
CA THR A 267 -1.91 1.48 19.82
C THR A 267 -2.02 2.73 18.94
N ALA A 268 -0.88 3.30 18.54
CA ALA A 268 -0.82 4.45 17.65
C ALA A 268 -1.15 4.05 16.21
N LEU A 269 -2.44 4.09 15.84
CA LEU A 269 -2.93 3.82 14.49
C LEU A 269 -2.70 4.99 13.50
N ILE A 270 -1.65 5.80 13.72
CA ILE A 270 -1.50 7.13 13.11
C ILE A 270 -0.37 7.21 12.06
N PRO A 271 0.82 6.58 12.21
CA PRO A 271 1.92 6.82 11.26
C PRO A 271 1.58 6.36 9.83
N GLY A 272 1.13 5.12 9.65
CA GLY A 272 0.83 4.56 8.32
C GLY A 272 -0.34 5.26 7.64
N LEU A 273 -1.42 5.58 8.38
CA LEU A 273 -2.61 6.22 7.82
C LEU A 273 -2.37 7.70 7.49
N ALA A 274 -1.57 8.41 8.29
CA ALA A 274 -1.19 9.79 7.99
C ALA A 274 -0.23 9.86 6.79
N ILE A 275 0.77 8.97 6.72
CA ILE A 275 1.70 8.90 5.58
C ILE A 275 0.94 8.55 4.30
N ALA A 276 0.10 7.51 4.33
CA ALA A 276 -0.69 7.08 3.17
C ALA A 276 -1.73 8.12 2.72
N LYS A 277 -2.29 8.94 3.62
CA LYS A 277 -3.21 10.02 3.26
C LYS A 277 -2.52 11.29 2.73
N LYS A 278 -1.30 11.58 3.19
CA LYS A 278 -0.57 12.79 2.80
C LYS A 278 0.24 12.61 1.51
N ILE A 279 0.53 11.37 1.09
CA ILE A 279 1.35 11.09 -0.09
C ILE A 279 0.57 11.31 -1.39
N GLN A 280 1.25 11.83 -2.42
CA GLN A 280 0.69 11.94 -3.76
C GLN A 280 0.91 10.61 -4.50
N ILE A 281 0.02 10.26 -5.43
CA ILE A 281 0.15 9.05 -6.25
C ILE A 281 1.46 9.04 -7.06
N SER A 282 1.97 10.22 -7.43
CA SER A 282 3.28 10.37 -8.09
C SER A 282 4.45 9.87 -7.24
N ASP A 283 4.32 9.88 -5.91
CA ASP A 283 5.36 9.48 -4.95
C ASP A 283 5.19 8.04 -4.42
N LEU A 284 4.22 7.31 -4.98
CA LEU A 284 3.96 5.91 -4.63
C LEU A 284 5.20 5.00 -4.77
N PRO A 285 6.06 5.13 -5.80
CA PRO A 285 7.26 4.28 -5.91
C PRO A 285 8.19 4.40 -4.69
N GLN A 286 8.35 5.62 -4.15
CA GLN A 286 9.18 5.87 -2.97
C GLN A 286 8.58 5.24 -1.72
N LEU A 287 7.26 5.32 -1.55
CA LEU A 287 6.59 4.70 -0.42
C LEU A 287 6.73 3.17 -0.43
N VAL A 288 6.56 2.56 -1.60
CA VAL A 288 6.72 1.10 -1.77
C VAL A 288 8.15 0.68 -1.41
N ALA A 289 9.16 1.41 -1.91
CA ALA A 289 10.55 1.16 -1.51
C ALA A 289 10.74 1.31 0.01
N ALA A 290 10.17 2.34 0.64
CA ALA A 290 10.26 2.50 2.09
C ALA A 290 9.59 1.36 2.87
N PHE A 291 8.46 0.81 2.40
CA PHE A 291 7.82 -0.32 3.07
C PHE A 291 8.64 -1.60 2.99
N HIS A 292 9.27 -1.91 1.86
CA HIS A 292 10.15 -3.07 1.76
C HIS A 292 11.32 -2.99 2.74
N SER A 293 11.85 -1.78 3.01
CA SER A 293 12.92 -1.65 4.00
C SER A 293 12.44 -2.00 5.40
N LEU A 294 11.25 -1.56 5.79
CA LEU A 294 10.65 -1.90 7.09
C LEU A 294 10.41 -3.41 7.23
N VAL A 295 9.95 -4.08 6.17
CA VAL A 295 9.79 -5.54 6.16
C VAL A 295 11.14 -6.24 6.29
N GLY A 296 12.16 -5.80 5.55
CA GLY A 296 13.51 -6.36 5.64
C GLY A 296 14.13 -6.19 7.03
N LEU A 297 13.95 -5.02 7.66
CA LEU A 297 14.41 -4.78 9.02
C LEU A 297 13.67 -5.65 10.04
N ALA A 298 12.34 -5.78 9.92
CA ALA A 298 11.55 -6.65 10.78
C ALA A 298 12.06 -8.10 10.69
N ALA A 299 12.30 -8.62 9.48
CA ALA A 299 12.84 -9.97 9.30
C ALA A 299 14.19 -10.20 9.98
N VAL A 300 15.11 -9.23 9.88
CA VAL A 300 16.40 -9.29 10.60
C VAL A 300 16.17 -9.33 12.11
N LEU A 301 15.32 -8.46 12.63
CA LEU A 301 15.04 -8.38 14.07
C LEU A 301 14.38 -9.67 14.58
N THR A 302 13.40 -10.22 13.85
CA THR A 302 12.73 -11.48 14.19
C THR A 302 13.72 -12.64 14.23
N CYS A 303 14.56 -12.78 13.20
CA CYS A 303 15.52 -13.89 13.12
C CYS A 303 16.58 -13.84 14.23
N VAL A 304 17.10 -12.64 14.54
CA VAL A 304 18.06 -12.45 15.63
C VAL A 304 17.41 -12.68 16.99
N ALA A 305 16.20 -12.15 17.20
CA ALA A 305 15.46 -12.31 18.44
C ALA A 305 15.14 -13.79 18.72
N GLU A 306 14.65 -14.52 17.71
CA GLU A 306 14.34 -15.94 17.85
C GLU A 306 15.61 -16.75 18.18
N TYR A 307 16.73 -16.45 17.52
CA TYR A 307 18.01 -17.09 17.86
C TYR A 307 18.39 -16.86 19.32
N MET A 308 18.19 -15.65 19.85
CA MET A 308 18.50 -15.34 21.24
C MET A 308 17.57 -16.06 22.23
N VAL A 309 16.30 -16.20 21.89
CA VAL A 309 15.29 -16.86 22.72
C VAL A 309 15.48 -18.37 22.73
N GLU A 310 15.70 -18.99 21.57
CA GLU A 310 15.80 -20.44 21.41
C GLU A 310 17.20 -21.02 21.66
N TYR A 311 18.22 -20.17 21.77
CA TYR A 311 19.60 -20.60 22.02
C TYR A 311 19.75 -21.64 23.15
N PRO A 312 19.15 -21.46 24.34
CA PRO A 312 19.26 -22.43 25.42
C PRO A 312 18.67 -23.82 25.08
N HIS A 313 17.72 -23.90 24.13
CA HIS A 313 17.02 -25.13 23.77
C HIS A 313 17.71 -25.91 22.65
N PHE A 314 18.64 -25.29 21.90
CA PHE A 314 19.33 -25.94 20.78
C PHE A 314 20.11 -27.20 21.15
N ALA A 315 20.55 -27.33 22.41
CA ALA A 315 21.25 -28.52 22.88
C ALA A 315 20.38 -29.78 22.90
N THR A 316 19.07 -29.63 23.01
CA THR A 316 18.12 -30.74 23.19
C THR A 316 17.09 -30.85 22.06
N ASP A 317 17.03 -29.85 21.16
CA ASP A 317 16.09 -29.83 20.07
C ASP A 317 16.65 -30.55 18.81
N PRO A 318 16.03 -31.65 18.34
CA PRO A 318 16.44 -32.30 17.10
C PRO A 318 16.28 -31.42 15.85
N ALA A 319 15.47 -30.36 15.91
CA ALA A 319 15.27 -29.39 14.83
C ALA A 319 16.19 -28.16 14.92
N ALA A 320 17.08 -28.07 15.91
CA ALA A 320 17.92 -26.88 16.16
C ALA A 320 18.68 -26.38 14.92
N ASN A 321 19.22 -27.29 14.10
CA ASN A 321 19.93 -26.92 12.88
C ASN A 321 19.02 -26.26 11.84
N LEU A 322 17.76 -26.71 11.72
CA LEU A 322 16.80 -26.10 10.80
C LEU A 322 16.49 -24.67 11.23
N THR A 323 16.18 -24.46 12.51
CA THR A 323 15.91 -23.13 13.10
C THR A 323 17.08 -22.18 12.86
N LYS A 324 18.32 -22.65 13.11
CA LYS A 324 19.55 -21.88 12.81
C LYS A 324 19.68 -21.53 11.33
N ILE A 325 19.50 -22.50 10.42
CA ILE A 325 19.63 -22.27 8.96
C ILE A 325 18.65 -21.19 8.52
N VAL A 326 17.38 -21.34 8.93
CA VAL A 326 16.30 -20.43 8.54
C VAL A 326 16.54 -19.03 9.11
N ALA A 327 16.94 -18.91 10.38
CA ALA A 327 17.27 -17.62 10.99
C ALA A 327 18.43 -16.91 10.25
N TYR A 328 19.47 -17.65 9.85
CA TYR A 328 20.59 -17.08 9.12
C TYR A 328 20.17 -16.58 7.72
N LEU A 329 19.38 -17.38 6.99
CA LEU A 329 18.88 -17.00 5.66
C LEU A 329 17.90 -15.82 5.74
N GLY A 330 16.97 -15.83 6.70
CA GLY A 330 16.04 -14.72 6.93
C GLY A 330 16.76 -13.42 7.27
N THR A 331 17.80 -13.49 8.11
CA THR A 331 18.68 -12.34 8.42
C THR A 331 19.37 -11.81 7.17
N TYR A 332 19.93 -12.69 6.34
CA TYR A 332 20.60 -12.29 5.10
C TYR A 332 19.64 -11.62 4.11
N ILE A 333 18.49 -12.25 3.82
CA ILE A 333 17.49 -11.73 2.88
C ILE A 333 16.94 -10.39 3.40
N GLY A 334 16.62 -10.31 4.70
CA GLY A 334 16.15 -9.09 5.34
C GLY A 334 17.17 -7.95 5.27
N GLY A 335 18.45 -8.23 5.51
CA GLY A 335 19.51 -7.21 5.43
C GLY A 335 19.73 -6.65 4.02
N VAL A 336 19.73 -7.51 2.98
CA VAL A 336 19.77 -7.05 1.58
C VAL A 336 18.54 -6.21 1.25
N THR A 337 17.36 -6.68 1.67
CA THR A 337 16.09 -6.00 1.39
C THR A 337 16.04 -4.63 2.04
N PHE A 338 16.43 -4.53 3.32
CA PHE A 338 16.47 -3.30 4.09
C PHE A 338 17.32 -2.23 3.40
N SER A 339 18.60 -2.52 3.18
CA SER A 339 19.53 -1.51 2.70
C SER A 339 19.34 -1.19 1.21
N GLY A 340 19.03 -2.20 0.38
CA GLY A 340 18.73 -2.00 -1.03
C GLY A 340 17.52 -1.09 -1.22
N SER A 341 16.47 -1.32 -0.43
CA SER A 341 15.24 -0.52 -0.48
C SER A 341 15.45 0.93 -0.04
N LEU A 342 16.33 1.17 0.95
CA LEU A 342 16.71 2.53 1.35
C LEU A 342 17.49 3.28 0.25
N VAL A 343 18.39 2.60 -0.46
CA VAL A 343 19.10 3.20 -1.60
C VAL A 343 18.13 3.48 -2.75
N ALA A 344 17.20 2.57 -3.03
CA ALA A 344 16.15 2.77 -4.03
C ALA A 344 15.27 3.98 -3.69
N TYR A 345 14.81 4.08 -2.44
CA TYR A 345 14.09 5.25 -1.93
C TYR A 345 14.90 6.53 -2.14
N GLY A 346 16.18 6.55 -1.71
CA GLY A 346 17.05 7.72 -1.84
C GLY A 346 17.21 8.18 -3.29
N LYS A 347 17.37 7.25 -4.24
CA LYS A 347 17.49 7.57 -5.67
C LYS A 347 16.17 8.08 -6.27
N LEU A 348 15.04 7.47 -5.93
CA LEU A 348 13.73 7.88 -6.46
C LEU A 348 13.29 9.24 -5.91
N GLN A 349 13.58 9.50 -4.64
CA GLN A 349 13.30 10.77 -3.96
C GLN A 349 14.23 11.91 -4.41
N GLY A 350 15.33 11.58 -5.10
CA GLY A 350 16.36 12.55 -5.52
C GLY A 350 17.30 12.98 -4.39
N LEU A 351 17.33 12.25 -3.27
CA LEU A 351 18.30 12.42 -2.18
C LEU A 351 19.68 11.88 -2.59
N LEU A 352 19.70 10.85 -3.44
CA LEU A 352 20.89 10.27 -4.04
C LEU A 352 20.91 10.52 -5.55
N ASN A 353 22.11 10.56 -6.14
CA ASN A 353 22.26 10.69 -7.58
C ASN A 353 21.64 9.47 -8.31
N SER A 354 20.83 9.74 -9.32
CA SER A 354 20.18 8.72 -10.15
C SER A 354 21.15 7.96 -11.05
N ALA A 355 22.35 8.51 -11.31
CA ALA A 355 23.39 7.82 -12.06
C ALA A 355 23.87 6.53 -11.36
N PRO A 356 24.23 5.48 -12.11
CA PRO A 356 24.79 4.26 -11.54
C PRO A 356 26.17 4.55 -10.93
N LEU A 357 26.39 4.14 -9.68
CA LEU A 357 27.68 4.29 -9.00
C LEU A 357 28.62 3.13 -9.39
N MET A 358 29.65 3.44 -10.18
CA MET A 358 30.60 2.46 -10.69
C MET A 358 31.84 2.36 -9.80
N LEU A 359 31.83 1.45 -8.82
CA LEU A 359 33.01 1.18 -7.99
C LEU A 359 34.07 0.36 -8.75
N PRO A 360 35.38 0.69 -8.63
CA PRO A 360 36.45 -0.16 -9.16
C PRO A 360 36.36 -1.58 -8.58
N GLY A 361 36.34 -2.60 -9.45
CA GLY A 361 36.28 -3.99 -9.03
C GLY A 361 34.96 -4.44 -8.37
N ARG A 362 33.84 -3.73 -8.58
CA ARG A 362 32.52 -4.02 -7.97
C ARG A 362 32.09 -5.49 -8.01
N HIS A 363 32.38 -6.20 -9.11
CA HIS A 363 32.00 -7.61 -9.25
C HIS A 363 32.80 -8.51 -8.30
N ALA A 364 34.09 -8.23 -8.13
CA ALA A 364 34.93 -8.92 -7.17
C ALA A 364 34.50 -8.60 -5.73
N LEU A 365 34.14 -7.35 -5.43
CA LEU A 365 33.59 -6.95 -4.14
C LEU A 365 32.30 -7.73 -3.81
N ASN A 366 31.32 -7.71 -4.72
CA ASN A 366 30.04 -8.39 -4.52
C ASN A 366 30.20 -9.92 -4.43
N ALA A 367 31.07 -10.51 -5.24
CA ALA A 367 31.40 -11.93 -5.15
C ALA A 367 32.04 -12.27 -3.80
N THR A 368 32.91 -11.40 -3.27
CA THR A 368 33.55 -11.58 -1.96
C THR A 368 32.54 -11.44 -0.82
N LEU A 369 31.65 -10.44 -0.88
CA LEU A 369 30.57 -10.27 0.11
C LEU A 369 29.64 -11.49 0.13
N MET A 370 29.29 -12.02 -1.04
CA MET A 370 28.48 -13.23 -1.15
C MET A 370 29.22 -14.46 -0.60
N ALA A 371 30.48 -14.65 -0.99
CA ALA A 371 31.30 -15.77 -0.51
C ALA A 371 31.51 -15.72 1.01
N ALA A 372 31.74 -14.53 1.58
CA ALA A 372 31.83 -14.32 3.02
C ALA A 372 30.51 -14.60 3.75
N SER A 373 29.38 -14.19 3.15
CA SER A 373 28.05 -14.45 3.71
C SER A 373 27.70 -15.94 3.69
N VAL A 374 28.02 -16.66 2.61
CA VAL A 374 27.81 -18.12 2.54
C VAL A 374 28.78 -18.85 3.47
N GLY A 375 30.05 -18.46 3.46
CA GLY A 375 31.10 -19.06 4.29
C GLY A 375 30.88 -18.84 5.78
N GLY A 376 30.28 -17.71 6.18
CA GLY A 376 29.93 -17.40 7.56
C GLY A 376 28.91 -18.35 8.19
N MET A 377 28.17 -19.13 7.38
CA MET A 377 27.31 -20.20 7.87
C MET A 377 28.11 -21.35 8.52
N ILE A 378 29.33 -21.61 8.06
CA ILE A 378 30.16 -22.72 8.56
C ILE A 378 30.50 -22.55 10.04
N PRO A 379 31.14 -21.45 10.49
CA PRO A 379 31.40 -21.24 11.92
C PRO A 379 30.10 -21.10 12.72
N TYR A 380 29.04 -20.55 12.14
CA TYR A 380 27.72 -20.45 12.77
C TYR A 380 27.11 -21.82 13.09
N MET A 381 27.35 -22.83 12.24
CA MET A 381 26.82 -24.18 12.43
C MET A 381 27.69 -25.08 13.30
N LEU A 382 29.02 -24.99 13.14
CA LEU A 382 29.96 -25.89 13.80
C LEU A 382 30.20 -25.53 15.27
N ASP A 383 30.06 -24.25 15.65
CA ASP A 383 30.25 -23.80 17.03
C ASP A 383 28.90 -23.64 17.74
N PRO A 384 28.64 -24.36 18.85
CA PRO A 384 27.44 -24.20 19.63
C PRO A 384 27.45 -22.94 20.52
N SER A 385 28.52 -22.15 20.54
CA SER A 385 28.66 -20.95 21.37
C SER A 385 27.69 -19.83 20.99
N TYR A 386 27.03 -19.26 22.01
CA TYR A 386 26.12 -18.11 21.89
C TYR A 386 26.81 -16.93 21.21
N THR A 387 28.02 -16.60 21.68
CA THR A 387 28.79 -15.46 21.20
C THR A 387 29.13 -15.63 19.74
N THR A 388 29.64 -16.81 19.35
CA THR A 388 29.96 -17.10 17.95
C THR A 388 28.72 -17.00 17.07
N GLY A 389 27.60 -17.56 17.53
CA GLY A 389 26.36 -17.53 16.77
C GLY A 389 25.81 -16.11 16.56
N LEU A 390 25.76 -15.31 17.61
CA LEU A 390 25.29 -13.93 17.53
C LEU A 390 26.25 -13.05 16.73
N THR A 391 27.57 -13.25 16.86
CA THR A 391 28.56 -12.57 16.01
C THR A 391 28.38 -12.94 14.54
N CYS A 392 28.08 -14.19 14.21
CA CYS A 392 27.81 -14.60 12.83
C CYS A 392 26.52 -13.98 12.29
N LEU A 393 25.44 -13.91 13.09
CA LEU A 393 24.20 -13.23 12.69
C LEU A 393 24.39 -11.72 12.51
N GLY A 394 25.12 -11.07 13.42
CA GLY A 394 25.50 -9.66 13.26
C GLY A 394 26.38 -9.42 12.03
N SER A 395 27.33 -10.32 11.77
CA SER A 395 28.22 -10.25 10.61
C SER A 395 27.46 -10.42 9.30
N VAL A 396 26.56 -11.41 9.19
CA VAL A 396 25.76 -11.61 7.97
C VAL A 396 24.77 -10.48 7.75
N SER A 397 24.18 -9.91 8.82
CA SER A 397 23.35 -8.71 8.72
C SER A 397 24.14 -7.51 8.16
N ALA A 398 25.35 -7.28 8.66
CA ALA A 398 26.21 -6.21 8.14
C ALA A 398 26.66 -6.46 6.69
N LEU A 399 27.10 -7.68 6.37
CA LEU A 399 27.54 -8.06 5.03
C LEU A 399 26.41 -7.96 4.00
N SER A 400 25.22 -8.46 4.34
CA SER A 400 24.02 -8.37 3.50
C SER A 400 23.55 -6.93 3.31
N ALA A 401 23.60 -6.11 4.37
CA ALA A 401 23.31 -4.68 4.26
C ALA A 401 24.30 -3.98 3.31
N VAL A 402 25.60 -4.21 3.45
CA VAL A 402 26.62 -3.66 2.53
C VAL A 402 26.38 -4.16 1.10
N MET A 403 26.02 -5.43 0.93
CA MET A 403 25.72 -6.01 -0.38
C MET A 403 24.47 -5.37 -1.01
N GLY A 404 23.41 -5.13 -0.25
CA GLY A 404 22.22 -4.44 -0.73
C GLY A 404 22.51 -3.01 -1.17
N VAL A 405 23.38 -2.28 -0.45
CA VAL A 405 23.84 -0.94 -0.86
C VAL A 405 24.64 -1.00 -2.15
N THR A 406 25.65 -1.86 -2.21
CA THR A 406 26.60 -1.94 -3.34
C THR A 406 25.93 -2.39 -4.63
N LEU A 407 25.02 -3.38 -4.56
CA LEU A 407 24.22 -3.81 -5.71
C LEU A 407 23.26 -2.70 -6.17
N THR A 408 22.48 -2.14 -5.26
CA THR A 408 21.44 -1.17 -5.64
C THR A 408 22.02 0.18 -6.10
N ALA A 409 23.14 0.63 -5.52
CA ALA A 409 23.79 1.87 -5.90
C ALA A 409 24.34 1.84 -7.33
N ALA A 410 24.76 0.66 -7.80
CA ALA A 410 25.27 0.43 -9.15
C ALA A 410 24.16 0.44 -10.22
N ILE A 411 22.90 0.50 -9.82
CA ILE A 411 21.75 0.52 -10.74
C ILE A 411 21.32 1.97 -11.01
N GLY A 412 21.02 2.24 -12.28
CA GLY A 412 20.57 3.55 -12.75
C GLY A 412 19.12 3.84 -12.38
N GLY A 413 18.77 5.13 -12.35
CA GLY A 413 17.48 5.60 -11.83
C GLY A 413 16.22 5.12 -12.58
N ALA A 414 16.29 4.74 -13.85
CA ALA A 414 15.13 4.19 -14.57
C ALA A 414 15.13 2.67 -14.71
N ASP A 415 16.20 2.00 -14.28
CA ASP A 415 16.14 0.57 -14.01
C ASP A 415 15.67 0.31 -12.56
N MET A 416 15.56 1.37 -11.75
CA MET A 416 15.09 1.31 -10.37
C MET A 416 13.73 0.61 -10.17
N PRO A 417 12.74 0.73 -11.07
CA PRO A 417 11.49 -0.01 -10.94
C PRO A 417 11.68 -1.54 -10.90
N VAL A 418 12.66 -2.07 -11.65
CA VAL A 418 13.02 -3.50 -11.59
C VAL A 418 13.57 -3.84 -10.21
N VAL A 419 14.41 -2.97 -9.64
CA VAL A 419 14.94 -3.17 -8.29
C VAL A 419 13.83 -3.22 -7.24
N ILE A 420 12.84 -2.33 -7.35
CA ILE A 420 11.69 -2.32 -6.42
C ILE A 420 10.95 -3.66 -6.45
N THR A 421 10.72 -4.23 -7.64
CA THR A 421 10.01 -5.52 -7.78
C THR A 421 10.84 -6.72 -7.30
N VAL A 422 12.17 -6.69 -7.51
CA VAL A 422 13.08 -7.71 -6.98
C VAL A 422 13.09 -7.68 -5.44
N LEU A 423 13.20 -6.48 -4.85
CA LEU A 423 13.17 -6.31 -3.40
C LEU A 423 11.80 -6.62 -2.81
N ASN A 424 10.71 -6.41 -3.56
CA ASN A 424 9.38 -6.91 -3.19
C ASN A 424 9.40 -8.44 -3.07
N SER A 425 9.99 -9.13 -4.06
CA SER A 425 10.14 -10.60 -4.02
C SER A 425 10.92 -11.04 -2.78
N TYR A 426 12.04 -10.38 -2.49
CA TYR A 426 12.85 -10.69 -1.30
C TYR A 426 12.10 -10.46 0.00
N SER A 427 11.27 -9.42 0.09
CA SER A 427 10.42 -9.19 1.26
C SER A 427 9.44 -10.35 1.51
N GLY A 428 8.89 -10.93 0.43
CA GLY A 428 8.07 -12.16 0.51
C GLY A 428 8.85 -13.39 0.96
N TRP A 429 10.06 -13.62 0.41
CA TRP A 429 10.89 -14.76 0.82
C TRP A 429 11.44 -14.64 2.25
N ALA A 430 11.66 -13.41 2.73
CA ALA A 430 11.97 -13.15 4.14
C ALA A 430 10.80 -13.57 5.05
N LEU A 431 9.56 -13.28 4.64
CA LEU A 431 8.37 -13.71 5.37
C LEU A 431 8.18 -15.23 5.36
N CYS A 432 8.57 -15.90 4.26
CA CYS A 432 8.65 -17.38 4.25
C CYS A 432 9.67 -17.89 5.27
N ALA A 433 10.84 -17.25 5.38
CA ALA A 433 11.84 -17.61 6.37
C ALA A 433 11.30 -17.42 7.80
N GLU A 434 10.65 -16.30 8.11
CA GLU A 434 9.95 -16.13 9.40
C GLU A 434 8.87 -17.20 9.62
N GLY A 435 8.10 -17.55 8.59
CA GLY A 435 7.08 -18.59 8.66
C GLY A 435 7.66 -19.98 8.94
N PHE A 436 8.80 -20.34 8.34
CA PHE A 436 9.49 -21.59 8.67
C PHE A 436 10.10 -21.55 10.07
N LEU A 437 10.64 -20.40 10.47
CA LEU A 437 11.27 -20.19 11.77
C LEU A 437 10.26 -20.34 12.91
N LEU A 438 9.09 -19.71 12.76
CA LEU A 438 8.01 -19.68 13.76
C LEU A 438 6.97 -20.81 13.57
N ASN A 439 7.22 -21.74 12.64
CA ASN A 439 6.29 -22.81 12.27
C ASN A 439 4.85 -22.31 11.98
N ASN A 440 4.73 -21.27 11.16
CA ASN A 440 3.49 -20.56 10.88
C ASN A 440 3.10 -20.63 9.39
N ASN A 441 2.05 -21.40 9.10
CA ASN A 441 1.51 -21.59 7.76
C ASN A 441 1.00 -20.30 7.10
N LEU A 442 0.50 -19.34 7.87
CA LEU A 442 0.00 -18.09 7.29
C LEU A 442 1.15 -17.26 6.72
N LEU A 443 2.26 -17.15 7.46
CA LEU A 443 3.44 -16.39 7.03
C LEU A 443 4.08 -17.01 5.79
N THR A 444 4.15 -18.35 5.71
CA THR A 444 4.67 -19.03 4.52
C THR A 444 3.78 -18.85 3.29
N ILE A 445 2.45 -18.96 3.44
CA ILE A 445 1.50 -18.74 2.33
C ILE A 445 1.57 -17.29 1.83
N VAL A 446 1.51 -16.32 2.74
CA VAL A 446 1.56 -14.88 2.39
C VAL A 446 2.92 -14.54 1.79
N GLY A 447 4.01 -15.05 2.36
CA GLY A 447 5.36 -14.83 1.87
C GLY A 447 5.57 -15.37 0.46
N ALA A 448 5.09 -16.59 0.17
CA ALA A 448 5.20 -17.19 -1.16
C ALA A 448 4.38 -16.43 -2.20
N LEU A 449 3.19 -15.95 -1.83
CA LEU A 449 2.35 -15.12 -2.70
C LEU A 449 3.04 -13.79 -3.06
N ILE A 450 3.59 -13.08 -2.07
CA ILE A 450 4.32 -11.82 -2.28
C ILE A 450 5.60 -12.08 -3.09
N GLY A 451 6.35 -13.12 -2.72
CA GLY A 451 7.61 -13.52 -3.35
C GLY A 451 7.44 -13.83 -4.83
N SER A 452 6.44 -14.64 -5.18
CA SER A 452 6.11 -14.98 -6.57
C SER A 452 5.60 -13.78 -7.37
N SER A 453 4.75 -12.92 -6.78
CA SER A 453 4.25 -11.70 -7.42
C SER A 453 5.39 -10.75 -7.78
N GLY A 454 6.31 -10.48 -6.84
CA GLY A 454 7.49 -9.65 -7.11
C GLY A 454 8.36 -10.21 -8.22
N ALA A 455 8.62 -11.52 -8.22
CA ALA A 455 9.44 -12.18 -9.24
C ALA A 455 8.83 -12.12 -10.64
N ILE A 456 7.52 -12.37 -10.77
CA ILE A 456 6.79 -12.29 -12.04
C ILE A 456 6.82 -10.85 -12.57
N LEU A 457 6.58 -9.86 -11.70
CA LEU A 457 6.65 -8.45 -12.09
C LEU A 457 8.06 -8.08 -12.57
N SER A 458 9.12 -8.48 -11.86
CA SER A 458 10.50 -8.24 -12.29
C SER A 458 10.78 -8.84 -13.66
N TYR A 459 10.28 -10.05 -13.92
CA TYR A 459 10.43 -10.72 -15.20
C TYR A 459 9.71 -9.95 -16.33
N ILE A 460 8.45 -9.55 -16.13
CA ILE A 460 7.67 -8.79 -17.11
C ILE A 460 8.40 -7.48 -17.46
N MET A 461 8.91 -6.76 -16.44
CA MET A 461 9.66 -5.52 -16.68
C MET A 461 10.95 -5.75 -17.48
N CYS A 462 11.69 -6.81 -17.15
CA CYS A 462 12.94 -7.17 -17.85
C CYS A 462 12.67 -7.49 -19.33
N VAL A 463 11.64 -8.31 -19.60
CA VAL A 463 11.22 -8.66 -20.97
C VAL A 463 10.79 -7.42 -21.75
N ALA A 464 10.00 -6.54 -21.15
CA ALA A 464 9.54 -5.30 -21.79
C ALA A 464 10.67 -4.30 -22.09
N MET A 465 11.86 -4.48 -21.50
CA MET A 465 13.05 -3.68 -21.78
C MET A 465 14.07 -4.40 -22.67
N ASN A 466 13.79 -5.66 -23.07
CA ASN A 466 14.76 -6.56 -23.70
C ASN A 466 16.09 -6.67 -22.94
N ARG A 467 16.01 -6.77 -21.61
CA ARG A 467 17.17 -6.97 -20.72
C ARG A 467 16.94 -8.14 -19.81
N SER A 468 18.01 -8.89 -19.48
CA SER A 468 17.92 -9.96 -18.50
C SER A 468 18.04 -9.41 -17.07
N LEU A 469 17.44 -10.11 -16.10
CA LEU A 469 17.52 -9.75 -14.68
C LEU A 469 18.98 -9.63 -14.20
N ALA A 470 19.85 -10.52 -14.65
CA ALA A 470 21.27 -10.49 -14.34
C ALA A 470 21.95 -9.23 -14.89
N ASN A 471 21.61 -8.81 -16.11
CA ASN A 471 22.13 -7.59 -16.71
C ASN A 471 21.70 -6.35 -15.92
N VAL A 472 20.45 -6.30 -15.46
CA VAL A 472 19.94 -5.18 -14.65
C VAL A 472 20.59 -5.14 -13.26
N ILE A 473 20.61 -6.25 -12.52
CA ILE A 473 21.13 -6.29 -11.14
C ILE A 473 22.65 -6.08 -11.08
N LEU A 474 23.39 -6.62 -12.06
CA LEU A 474 24.85 -6.46 -12.12
C LEU A 474 25.29 -5.14 -12.77
N GLY A 475 24.34 -4.29 -13.19
CA GLY A 475 24.60 -2.98 -13.78
C GLY A 475 25.36 -3.09 -15.10
N GLY A 476 24.98 -4.03 -15.97
CA GLY A 476 25.51 -4.16 -17.33
C GLY A 476 24.92 -3.11 -18.28
N TYR A 477 25.67 -2.79 -19.32
CA TYR A 477 25.37 -1.77 -20.32
C TYR A 477 24.84 -2.44 -21.61
N GLY A 478 23.71 -1.99 -22.16
CA GLY A 478 23.10 -2.56 -23.38
C GLY A 478 21.96 -3.56 -23.15
N THR A 479 21.24 -3.90 -24.23
CA THR A 479 20.28 -5.02 -24.30
C THR A 479 21.01 -6.33 -24.61
N SER A 480 20.30 -7.47 -24.51
CA SER A 480 20.87 -8.78 -24.87
C SER A 480 21.22 -8.93 -26.35
N SER A 481 20.70 -8.06 -27.21
CA SER A 481 20.86 -8.14 -28.66
C SER A 481 21.75 -7.03 -29.26
N THR A 482 22.17 -6.04 -28.47
CA THR A 482 23.06 -4.96 -28.93
C THR A 482 24.35 -5.51 -29.57
N GLY A 483 24.59 -5.16 -30.82
CA GLY A 483 25.82 -5.44 -31.56
C GLY A 483 27.04 -4.65 -31.05
N THR A 484 28.25 -5.05 -31.46
CA THR A 484 29.50 -4.41 -31.02
C THR A 484 29.93 -3.22 -31.88
N GLY A 485 29.10 -2.79 -32.84
CA GLY A 485 29.38 -1.69 -33.75
C GLY A 485 29.10 -0.32 -33.15
N LYS A 486 29.30 0.74 -33.95
CA LYS A 486 28.86 2.09 -33.58
C LYS A 486 27.35 2.22 -33.86
N PRO A 487 26.57 2.85 -32.96
CA PRO A 487 25.18 3.20 -33.23
C PRO A 487 25.04 4.01 -34.51
N MET A 488 23.90 3.86 -35.18
CA MET A 488 23.56 4.59 -36.40
C MET A 488 23.63 6.10 -36.14
N GLU A 489 24.33 6.83 -37.01
CA GLU A 489 24.41 8.29 -36.91
C GLU A 489 23.10 8.91 -37.43
N ILE A 490 22.48 9.77 -36.64
CA ILE A 490 21.23 10.41 -37.04
C ILE A 490 21.52 11.59 -37.97
N THR A 491 21.03 11.48 -39.20
CA THR A 491 21.15 12.52 -40.22
C THR A 491 19.78 13.11 -40.55
N GLY A 492 19.65 14.43 -40.55
CA GLY A 492 18.43 15.14 -40.95
C GLY A 492 18.14 16.38 -40.11
N THR A 493 17.10 17.11 -40.47
CA THR A 493 16.56 18.22 -39.69
C THR A 493 15.20 17.84 -39.13
N HIS A 494 14.93 18.22 -37.88
CA HIS A 494 13.60 18.03 -37.31
C HIS A 494 12.63 19.08 -37.85
N THR A 495 11.35 18.74 -37.93
CA THR A 495 10.29 19.70 -38.22
C THR A 495 9.73 20.19 -36.90
N GLU A 496 9.66 21.51 -36.68
CA GLU A 496 9.09 22.11 -35.47
C GLU A 496 7.77 22.81 -35.81
N VAL A 497 6.77 22.65 -34.95
CA VAL A 497 5.45 23.26 -35.07
C VAL A 497 5.10 24.04 -33.79
N ASN A 498 4.25 25.05 -33.95
CA ASN A 498 3.71 25.80 -32.81
C ASN A 498 2.36 25.22 -32.35
N VAL A 499 1.81 25.81 -31.28
CA VAL A 499 0.53 25.37 -30.69
C VAL A 499 -0.63 25.54 -31.69
N ASP A 500 -0.67 26.61 -32.48
CA ASP A 500 -1.74 26.86 -33.45
C ASP A 500 -1.79 25.78 -34.53
N GLN A 501 -0.64 25.49 -35.14
CA GLN A 501 -0.51 24.43 -36.13
C GLN A 501 -0.85 23.05 -35.54
N SER A 502 -0.48 22.80 -34.29
CA SER A 502 -0.82 21.55 -33.60
C SER A 502 -2.33 21.41 -33.38
N VAL A 503 -3.02 22.50 -33.06
CA VAL A 503 -4.49 22.52 -32.90
C VAL A 503 -5.19 22.25 -34.24
N GLU A 504 -4.70 22.83 -35.33
CA GLU A 504 -5.23 22.54 -36.68
C GLU A 504 -5.13 21.04 -37.01
N MET A 505 -3.95 20.43 -36.78
CA MET A 505 -3.77 18.99 -36.98
C MET A 505 -4.70 18.14 -36.09
N ILE A 506 -4.91 18.53 -34.84
CA ILE A 506 -5.85 17.86 -33.92
C ILE A 506 -7.30 17.98 -34.41
N LYS A 507 -7.67 19.13 -34.96
CA LYS A 507 -9.03 19.37 -35.49
C LYS A 507 -9.31 18.53 -36.74
N GLU A 508 -8.33 18.34 -37.61
CA GLU A 508 -8.46 17.52 -38.83
C GLU A 508 -8.54 16.01 -38.55
N ALA A 509 -7.84 15.52 -37.52
CA ALA A 509 -7.76 14.10 -37.20
C ALA A 509 -9.07 13.51 -36.62
N GLN A 510 -9.47 12.30 -37.02
CA GLN A 510 -10.63 11.60 -36.46
C GLN A 510 -10.23 10.47 -35.49
N ASN A 511 -9.13 9.78 -35.78
CA ASN A 511 -8.56 8.73 -34.93
C ASN A 511 -7.23 9.22 -34.31
N ILE A 512 -7.23 9.44 -33.00
CA ILE A 512 -6.11 10.00 -32.25
C ILE A 512 -5.64 9.01 -31.18
N ILE A 513 -4.33 8.74 -31.15
CA ILE A 513 -3.69 7.96 -30.07
C ILE A 513 -2.76 8.87 -29.27
N ILE A 514 -2.88 8.84 -27.95
CA ILE A 514 -1.97 9.54 -27.04
C ILE A 514 -1.02 8.53 -26.43
N VAL A 515 0.29 8.78 -26.55
CA VAL A 515 1.35 7.96 -25.95
C VAL A 515 2.01 8.76 -24.83
N PRO A 516 1.58 8.56 -23.58
CA PRO A 516 2.15 9.26 -22.43
C PRO A 516 3.46 8.61 -21.97
N GLY A 517 4.40 9.43 -21.50
CA GLY A 517 5.58 8.98 -20.77
C GLY A 517 5.68 9.65 -19.41
N TYR A 518 6.74 9.32 -18.65
CA TYR A 518 6.95 9.90 -17.31
C TYR A 518 7.02 11.44 -17.33
N GLY A 519 7.43 12.06 -18.44
CA GLY A 519 7.47 13.52 -18.58
C GLY A 519 6.11 14.19 -18.44
N LEU A 520 5.01 13.54 -18.86
CA LEU A 520 3.65 14.04 -18.68
C LEU A 520 3.30 14.14 -17.19
N CYS A 521 3.58 13.08 -16.44
CA CYS A 521 3.27 13.00 -15.01
C CYS A 521 4.18 13.89 -14.16
N ALA A 522 5.48 13.95 -14.50
CA ALA A 522 6.43 14.82 -13.82
C ALA A 522 6.04 16.30 -13.93
N ALA A 523 5.41 16.70 -15.03
CA ALA A 523 4.88 18.06 -15.24
C ALA A 523 3.47 18.27 -14.67
N LYS A 524 2.82 17.22 -14.13
CA LYS A 524 1.40 17.22 -13.74
C LYS A 524 0.45 17.57 -14.90
N ALA A 525 0.78 17.12 -16.11
CA ALA A 525 0.02 17.41 -17.33
C ALA A 525 -1.11 16.38 -17.61
N GLN A 526 -1.30 15.38 -16.76
CA GLN A 526 -2.39 14.40 -16.91
C GLN A 526 -3.79 15.03 -16.83
N TYR A 527 -4.00 16.03 -15.96
CA TYR A 527 -5.30 16.70 -15.83
C TYR A 527 -5.73 17.47 -17.08
N PRO A 528 -4.92 18.38 -17.67
CA PRO A 528 -5.32 19.05 -18.90
C PRO A 528 -5.43 18.12 -20.10
N ILE A 529 -4.70 17.01 -20.12
CA ILE A 529 -4.86 15.97 -21.14
C ILE A 529 -6.19 15.22 -20.97
N ALA A 530 -6.60 14.87 -19.76
CA ALA A 530 -7.91 14.27 -19.53
C ALA A 530 -9.04 15.19 -20.01
N ASP A 531 -8.94 16.50 -19.73
CA ASP A 531 -9.89 17.51 -20.22
C ASP A 531 -9.91 17.60 -21.75
N LEU A 532 -8.72 17.59 -22.38
CA LEU A 532 -8.60 17.61 -23.85
C LEU A 532 -9.23 16.35 -24.48
N VAL A 533 -8.96 15.17 -23.91
CA VAL A 533 -9.54 13.90 -24.38
C VAL A 533 -11.05 13.93 -24.28
N LYS A 534 -11.60 14.41 -23.16
CA LYS A 534 -13.04 14.56 -22.98
C LYS A 534 -13.65 15.47 -24.05
N LEU A 535 -13.05 16.64 -24.28
CA LEU A 535 -13.49 17.59 -25.30
C LEU A 535 -13.48 16.97 -26.71
N LEU A 536 -12.39 16.30 -27.08
CA LEU A 536 -12.27 15.65 -28.39
C LEU A 536 -13.26 14.50 -28.57
N THR A 537 -13.54 13.76 -27.49
CA THR A 537 -14.54 12.67 -27.50
C THR A 537 -15.96 13.24 -27.64
N GLU A 538 -16.28 14.35 -26.99
CA GLU A 538 -17.55 15.08 -27.16
C GLU A 538 -17.75 15.60 -28.59
N LEU A 539 -16.65 15.92 -29.29
CA LEU A 539 -16.63 16.27 -30.71
C LEU A 539 -16.72 15.03 -31.65
N GLY A 540 -16.93 13.84 -31.10
CA GLY A 540 -17.11 12.60 -31.87
C GLY A 540 -15.83 11.96 -32.39
N LYS A 541 -14.65 12.40 -31.93
CA LYS A 541 -13.36 11.82 -32.33
C LYS A 541 -13.07 10.54 -31.52
N LYS A 542 -12.39 9.57 -32.13
CA LYS A 542 -11.91 8.36 -31.46
C LYS A 542 -10.56 8.67 -30.82
N VAL A 543 -10.53 8.83 -29.50
CA VAL A 543 -9.31 9.14 -28.73
C VAL A 543 -8.98 8.02 -27.75
N ARG A 544 -7.75 7.51 -27.82
CA ARG A 544 -7.28 6.38 -26.99
C ARG A 544 -5.87 6.62 -26.48
N PHE A 545 -5.51 5.97 -25.38
CA PHE A 545 -4.16 5.97 -24.83
C PHE A 545 -3.45 4.66 -25.16
N GLY A 546 -2.19 4.75 -25.56
CA GLY A 546 -1.28 3.60 -25.70
C GLY A 546 -0.23 3.62 -24.60
N ILE A 547 -0.27 2.65 -23.69
CA ILE A 547 0.63 2.56 -22.55
C ILE A 547 1.73 1.54 -22.84
N HIS A 548 2.98 1.97 -22.68
CA HIS A 548 4.12 1.07 -22.72
C HIS A 548 4.33 0.43 -21.34
N PRO A 549 4.59 -0.89 -21.21
CA PRO A 549 4.64 -1.58 -19.91
C PRO A 549 5.65 -1.02 -18.90
N VAL A 550 6.73 -0.40 -19.37
CA VAL A 550 7.76 0.25 -18.54
C VAL A 550 7.72 1.78 -18.55
N ALA A 551 6.66 2.39 -19.09
CA ALA A 551 6.50 3.83 -19.01
C ALA A 551 6.10 4.25 -17.58
N GLY A 552 7.00 4.99 -16.91
CA GLY A 552 6.82 5.45 -15.53
C GLY A 552 8.02 5.12 -14.64
N ARG A 553 7.84 5.23 -13.33
CA ARG A 553 8.81 4.86 -12.29
C ARG A 553 8.36 3.65 -11.46
N MET A 554 7.25 3.02 -11.82
CA MET A 554 6.72 1.80 -11.21
C MET A 554 5.77 1.12 -12.22
N PRO A 555 5.66 -0.23 -12.23
CA PRO A 555 4.67 -0.93 -13.05
C PRO A 555 3.26 -0.36 -12.87
N GLY A 556 2.59 -0.09 -13.99
CA GLY A 556 1.21 0.41 -14.00
C GLY A 556 1.02 1.84 -13.46
N GLN A 557 2.10 2.57 -13.17
CA GLN A 557 1.99 3.92 -12.58
C GLN A 557 1.19 4.89 -13.48
N LEU A 558 1.39 4.83 -14.80
CA LEU A 558 0.68 5.70 -15.73
C LEU A 558 -0.82 5.42 -15.75
N ASN A 559 -1.24 4.14 -15.71
CA ASN A 559 -2.65 3.77 -15.67
C ASN A 559 -3.35 4.40 -14.45
N VAL A 560 -2.71 4.31 -13.27
CA VAL A 560 -3.25 4.89 -12.04
C VAL A 560 -3.30 6.43 -12.10
N LEU A 561 -2.26 7.07 -12.65
CA LEU A 561 -2.23 8.54 -12.77
C LEU A 561 -3.23 9.10 -13.79
N LEU A 562 -3.51 8.35 -14.85
CA LEU A 562 -4.57 8.69 -15.80
C LEU A 562 -5.95 8.50 -15.18
N ALA A 563 -6.15 7.42 -14.42
CA ALA A 563 -7.40 7.20 -13.68
C ALA A 563 -7.63 8.28 -12.62
N GLU A 564 -6.59 8.71 -11.90
CA GLU A 564 -6.66 9.85 -10.97
C GLU A 564 -7.09 11.15 -11.67
N ALA A 565 -6.64 11.35 -12.91
CA ALA A 565 -7.04 12.48 -13.74
C ALA A 565 -8.47 12.35 -14.32
N GLY A 566 -9.16 11.22 -14.09
CA GLY A 566 -10.53 10.98 -14.54
C GLY A 566 -10.63 10.38 -15.95
N VAL A 567 -9.55 9.80 -16.49
CA VAL A 567 -9.58 9.08 -17.77
C VAL A 567 -10.25 7.71 -17.58
N PRO A 568 -11.30 7.38 -18.37
CA PRO A 568 -11.92 6.06 -18.34
C PRO A 568 -10.94 4.93 -18.74
N TYR A 569 -11.03 3.77 -18.09
CA TYR A 569 -10.10 2.65 -18.35
C TYR A 569 -10.28 1.99 -19.72
N ASP A 570 -11.47 2.06 -20.31
CA ASP A 570 -11.81 1.45 -21.62
C ASP A 570 -11.06 2.11 -22.80
N VAL A 571 -10.60 3.35 -22.62
CA VAL A 571 -9.79 4.06 -23.62
C VAL A 571 -8.29 3.97 -23.33
N VAL A 572 -7.87 3.28 -22.28
CA VAL A 572 -6.46 3.07 -21.91
C VAL A 572 -6.06 1.65 -22.29
N LEU A 573 -5.29 1.52 -23.38
CA LEU A 573 -4.89 0.24 -23.95
C LEU A 573 -3.39 -0.01 -23.71
N GLU A 574 -3.06 -1.27 -23.49
CA GLU A 574 -1.67 -1.72 -23.38
C GLU A 574 -1.02 -1.82 -24.78
N MET A 575 0.30 -1.79 -24.82
CA MET A 575 1.09 -1.79 -26.06
C MET A 575 0.70 -2.91 -27.03
N ASP A 576 0.52 -4.14 -26.53
CA ASP A 576 0.17 -5.30 -27.36
C ASP A 576 -1.24 -5.20 -27.98
N GLU A 577 -2.14 -4.44 -27.32
CA GLU A 577 -3.51 -4.23 -27.75
C GLU A 577 -3.63 -3.10 -28.78
N ILE A 578 -2.72 -2.12 -28.76
CA ILE A 578 -2.85 -0.90 -29.59
C ILE A 578 -1.84 -0.81 -30.74
N ASN A 579 -0.74 -1.57 -30.72
CA ASN A 579 0.34 -1.41 -31.72
C ASN A 579 -0.13 -1.64 -33.16
N HIS A 580 -1.06 -2.57 -33.39
CA HIS A 580 -1.58 -2.88 -34.72
C HIS A 580 -2.48 -1.78 -35.31
N ASP A 581 -2.91 -0.82 -34.49
CA ASP A 581 -3.80 0.27 -34.91
C ASP A 581 -3.07 1.52 -35.39
N PHE A 582 -1.76 1.64 -35.15
CA PHE A 582 -0.98 2.82 -35.56
C PHE A 582 -1.07 3.13 -37.06
N PRO A 583 -1.02 2.15 -38.00
CA PRO A 583 -1.19 2.43 -39.43
C PRO A 583 -2.53 3.07 -39.83
N GLU A 584 -3.59 2.81 -39.06
CA GLU A 584 -4.94 3.36 -39.30
C GLU A 584 -5.21 4.65 -38.49
N THR A 585 -4.19 5.15 -37.78
CA THR A 585 -4.30 6.32 -36.89
C THR A 585 -3.92 7.59 -37.62
N ASP A 586 -4.79 8.61 -37.53
CA ASP A 586 -4.59 9.90 -38.20
C ASP A 586 -3.51 10.73 -37.50
N LEU A 587 -3.53 10.75 -36.16
CA LEU A 587 -2.63 11.57 -35.36
C LEU A 587 -2.19 10.84 -34.10
N VAL A 588 -0.89 10.87 -33.81
CA VAL A 588 -0.33 10.39 -32.54
C VAL A 588 0.26 11.56 -31.75
N LEU A 589 -0.16 11.71 -30.50
CA LEU A 589 0.41 12.68 -29.56
C LEU A 589 1.36 11.96 -28.59
N VAL A 590 2.67 12.12 -28.78
CA VAL A 590 3.69 11.57 -27.89
C VAL A 590 4.05 12.62 -26.84
N ILE A 591 3.71 12.36 -25.56
CA ILE A 591 3.82 13.36 -24.50
C ILE A 591 4.79 12.89 -23.42
N GLY A 592 6.01 13.45 -23.44
CA GLY A 592 7.01 13.16 -22.41
C GLY A 592 7.53 11.71 -22.42
N ALA A 593 7.38 11.00 -23.55
CA ALA A 593 7.99 9.71 -23.83
C ALA A 593 9.17 9.87 -24.81
N ASN A 594 10.18 9.01 -24.71
CA ASN A 594 11.30 8.99 -25.64
C ASN A 594 11.70 7.56 -26.01
N ASP A 595 12.25 6.80 -25.07
CA ASP A 595 12.79 5.46 -25.35
C ASP A 595 11.69 4.48 -25.77
N THR A 596 10.49 4.59 -25.21
CA THR A 596 9.33 3.72 -25.49
C THR A 596 8.69 3.92 -26.86
N VAL A 597 9.16 4.89 -27.63
CA VAL A 597 8.70 5.20 -29.01
C VAL A 597 9.87 5.25 -29.99
N ASN A 598 11.06 4.82 -29.58
CA ASN A 598 12.29 5.01 -30.36
C ASN A 598 12.46 3.91 -31.42
N SER A 599 12.44 4.30 -32.70
CA SER A 599 12.55 3.35 -33.82
C SER A 599 13.92 2.67 -33.92
N ALA A 600 14.96 3.23 -33.27
CA ALA A 600 16.28 2.59 -33.21
C ALA A 600 16.25 1.21 -32.56
N ALA A 601 15.24 0.91 -31.74
CA ALA A 601 15.04 -0.43 -31.15
C ALA A 601 14.76 -1.53 -32.20
N GLN A 602 14.30 -1.16 -33.41
CA GLN A 602 14.02 -2.09 -34.51
C GLN A 602 14.92 -1.85 -35.74
N GLU A 603 15.38 -0.62 -35.94
CA GLU A 603 16.10 -0.18 -37.14
C GLU A 603 17.64 -0.23 -36.99
N ASP A 604 18.17 -0.22 -35.75
CA ASP A 604 19.62 -0.20 -35.49
C ASP A 604 20.07 -1.34 -34.55
N PRO A 605 20.70 -2.41 -35.09
CA PRO A 605 21.18 -3.52 -34.26
C PRO A 605 22.32 -3.13 -33.30
N ASN A 606 22.93 -1.95 -33.47
CA ASN A 606 23.98 -1.44 -32.57
C ASN A 606 23.42 -0.48 -31.50
N SER A 607 22.10 -0.25 -31.49
CA SER A 607 21.45 0.59 -30.49
C SER A 607 21.47 -0.07 -29.11
N ILE A 608 21.60 0.75 -28.06
CA ILE A 608 21.56 0.27 -26.67
C ILE A 608 20.21 -0.31 -26.27
N ILE A 609 19.16 0.00 -27.04
CA ILE A 609 17.78 -0.48 -26.86
C ILE A 609 17.35 -1.41 -28.00
N ASP A 610 18.29 -1.95 -28.79
CA ASP A 610 17.99 -2.92 -29.83
C ASP A 610 17.13 -4.07 -29.28
N GLY A 611 16.11 -4.46 -30.04
CA GLY A 611 15.14 -5.51 -29.71
C GLY A 611 14.14 -5.16 -28.59
N MET A 612 14.19 -3.95 -28.01
CA MET A 612 13.16 -3.49 -27.08
C MET A 612 11.82 -3.36 -27.82
N PRO A 613 10.74 -4.01 -27.35
CA PRO A 613 9.40 -3.71 -27.84
C PRO A 613 9.10 -2.23 -27.61
N VAL A 614 8.57 -1.53 -28.60
CA VAL A 614 8.24 -0.10 -28.52
C VAL A 614 6.89 0.16 -29.15
N LEU A 615 6.28 1.29 -28.81
CA LEU A 615 5.08 1.78 -29.50
C LEU A 615 5.48 2.34 -30.86
N GLU A 616 4.98 1.73 -31.94
CA GLU A 616 5.40 1.99 -33.32
C GLU A 616 4.74 3.24 -33.91
N VAL A 617 4.82 4.35 -33.19
CA VAL A 617 4.10 5.60 -33.47
C VAL A 617 4.40 6.17 -34.86
N TRP A 618 5.57 5.88 -35.42
CA TRP A 618 5.99 6.35 -36.74
C TRP A 618 5.19 5.73 -37.89
N LYS A 619 4.41 4.66 -37.63
CA LYS A 619 3.52 4.05 -38.61
C LYS A 619 2.22 4.85 -38.83
N SER A 620 1.91 5.84 -37.99
CA SER A 620 0.73 6.70 -38.17
C SER A 620 0.93 7.74 -39.28
N LYS A 621 -0.18 8.39 -39.68
CA LYS A 621 -0.13 9.43 -40.71
C LYS A 621 0.67 10.66 -40.25
N GLN A 622 0.46 11.11 -39.01
CA GLN A 622 1.19 12.22 -38.40
C GLN A 622 1.49 11.96 -36.92
N VAL A 623 2.65 12.43 -36.45
CA VAL A 623 3.10 12.36 -35.06
C VAL A 623 3.44 13.76 -34.56
N ILE A 624 2.94 14.13 -33.38
CA ILE A 624 3.38 15.32 -32.64
C ILE A 624 4.12 14.86 -31.38
N VAL A 625 5.39 15.23 -31.26
CA VAL A 625 6.22 14.93 -30.08
C VAL A 625 6.35 16.16 -29.20
N MET A 626 5.85 16.06 -27.97
CA MET A 626 5.86 17.12 -26.97
C MET A 626 6.98 16.89 -25.94
N LYS A 627 8.01 17.74 -25.96
CA LYS A 627 9.15 17.68 -25.03
C LYS A 627 9.79 19.05 -24.82
N ARG A 628 10.62 19.20 -23.76
CA ARG A 628 11.26 20.48 -23.41
C ARG A 628 12.37 20.91 -24.38
N SER A 629 13.14 19.96 -24.90
CA SER A 629 14.26 20.20 -25.82
C SER A 629 14.56 18.93 -26.61
N LEU A 630 15.43 18.97 -27.60
CA LEU A 630 15.86 17.79 -28.36
C LEU A 630 16.77 16.83 -27.58
N GLY A 631 17.00 17.05 -26.29
CA GLY A 631 17.88 16.20 -25.48
C GLY A 631 17.44 14.74 -25.38
N VAL A 632 18.39 13.88 -24.99
CA VAL A 632 18.22 12.43 -24.92
C VAL A 632 17.25 11.97 -23.83
N GLY A 633 16.77 10.72 -23.97
CA GLY A 633 15.93 10.01 -23.01
C GLY A 633 16.73 9.41 -21.87
N TYR A 634 16.18 8.37 -21.22
CA TYR A 634 16.88 7.69 -20.14
C TYR A 634 18.04 6.83 -20.66
N ALA A 635 17.82 6.16 -21.79
CA ALA A 635 18.84 5.35 -22.45
C ALA A 635 20.03 6.18 -23.00
N ALA A 636 19.95 7.51 -22.93
CA ALA A 636 20.94 8.45 -23.45
C ALA A 636 21.25 8.28 -24.94
N VAL A 637 20.26 7.80 -25.72
CA VAL A 637 20.34 7.69 -27.18
C VAL A 637 19.41 8.72 -27.82
N ASP A 638 19.83 9.24 -28.97
CA ASP A 638 18.96 10.07 -29.79
C ASP A 638 17.83 9.23 -30.42
N ASN A 639 16.74 9.88 -30.80
CA ASN A 639 15.57 9.20 -31.32
C ASN A 639 15.37 9.53 -32.81
N PRO A 640 15.53 8.55 -33.73
CA PRO A 640 15.39 8.78 -35.16
C PRO A 640 14.01 9.30 -35.56
N ILE A 641 12.96 9.02 -34.78
CA ILE A 641 11.60 9.48 -35.11
C ILE A 641 11.51 11.01 -35.16
N PHE A 642 12.33 11.74 -34.37
CA PHE A 642 12.30 13.21 -34.35
C PHE A 642 12.68 13.84 -35.70
N TYR A 643 13.30 13.06 -36.57
CA TYR A 643 13.81 13.48 -37.88
C TYR A 643 13.04 12.83 -39.04
N LYS A 644 12.00 12.02 -38.75
CA LYS A 644 11.14 11.43 -39.78
C LYS A 644 10.17 12.49 -40.33
N PRO A 645 9.82 12.44 -41.63
CA PRO A 645 9.04 13.49 -42.29
C PRO A 645 7.60 13.64 -41.79
N ASN A 646 7.01 12.59 -41.22
CA ASN A 646 5.68 12.58 -40.61
C ASN A 646 5.70 12.92 -39.10
N THR A 647 6.79 13.50 -38.60
CA THR A 647 6.93 13.84 -37.18
C THR A 647 7.19 15.33 -37.03
N SER A 648 6.37 15.97 -36.20
CA SER A 648 6.48 17.38 -35.84
C SER A 648 6.80 17.52 -34.35
N MET A 649 7.79 18.35 -34.03
CA MET A 649 8.21 18.64 -32.67
C MET A 649 7.43 19.84 -32.14
N LEU A 650 6.74 19.68 -31.01
CA LEU A 650 6.14 20.77 -30.26
C LEU A 650 6.94 21.00 -28.98
N LEU A 651 7.89 21.92 -29.04
CA LEU A 651 8.80 22.16 -27.92
C LEU A 651 8.16 23.02 -26.82
N GLY A 652 8.35 22.60 -25.57
CA GLY A 652 7.85 23.32 -24.41
C GLY A 652 7.71 22.46 -23.16
N ASP A 653 7.37 23.10 -22.05
CA ASP A 653 6.92 22.39 -20.85
C ASP A 653 5.58 21.70 -21.13
N ALA A 654 5.48 20.41 -20.78
CA ALA A 654 4.32 19.58 -21.14
C ALA A 654 3.01 20.12 -20.56
N LYS A 655 3.02 20.66 -19.33
CA LYS A 655 1.80 21.21 -18.73
C LYS A 655 1.35 22.46 -19.48
N LYS A 656 2.27 23.40 -19.72
CA LYS A 656 1.94 24.64 -20.44
C LYS A 656 1.39 24.37 -21.84
N THR A 657 2.00 23.44 -22.58
CA THR A 657 1.54 23.10 -23.93
C THR A 657 0.21 22.37 -23.91
N CYS A 658 -0.02 21.43 -22.99
CA CYS A 658 -1.31 20.75 -22.85
C CYS A 658 -2.43 21.72 -22.45
N ASP A 659 -2.18 22.64 -21.50
CA ASP A 659 -3.12 23.68 -21.09
C ASP A 659 -3.48 24.58 -22.31
N ALA A 660 -2.48 24.98 -23.10
CA ALA A 660 -2.69 25.82 -24.29
C ALA A 660 -3.46 25.10 -25.42
N LEU A 661 -3.17 23.82 -25.65
CA LEU A 661 -3.93 23.00 -26.60
C LEU A 661 -5.40 22.87 -26.16
N SER A 662 -5.64 22.53 -24.89
CA SER A 662 -6.99 22.38 -24.33
C SER A 662 -7.80 23.68 -24.44
N ALA A 663 -7.18 24.82 -24.13
CA ALA A 663 -7.83 26.13 -24.25
C ALA A 663 -8.21 26.45 -25.71
N LYS A 664 -7.29 26.29 -26.66
CA LYS A 664 -7.54 26.64 -28.08
C LYS A 664 -8.52 25.72 -28.79
N VAL A 665 -8.57 24.43 -28.41
CA VAL A 665 -9.59 23.52 -28.95
C VAL A 665 -10.98 23.84 -28.37
N ARG A 666 -11.06 24.47 -27.19
CA ARG A 666 -12.33 24.90 -26.60
C ARG A 666 -12.86 26.21 -27.21
N GLU A 667 -11.97 27.11 -27.61
CA GLU A 667 -12.32 28.44 -28.13
C GLU A 667 -12.89 28.44 -29.55
N GLY A 668 -12.73 27.36 -30.31
CA GLY A 668 -13.35 27.23 -31.63
C GLY A 668 -13.31 25.82 -32.14
#